data_AF-A0A0E3UM44-F1
#
_entry.id   AF-A0A0E3UM44-F1
#
_cell.length_a   1.000
_cell.length_b   1.000
_cell.length_c   1.000
_cell.angle_alpha   90.00
_cell.angle_beta   90.00
_cell.angle_gamma   90.00
#
_symmetry.space_group_name_H-M   'P 1'
#
loop_
_entity.id
_entity.type
_entity.pdbx_description
1 polymer ?
#
loop_
_entity_poly.entity_id
_entity_poly.type
_entity_poly.pdbx_seq_one_letter_code
_entity_poly.pdbx_strand_id
1 'polypeptide(L)'
;MLPGFDGLRFSHWQATQRDDGVVVLALDRQGAPVNALSQDVLIELGDIVERLAIDPPKGVVFRSAKASGFIAGADLKEFQDFDRKGTVNDAIRRGQVVFQKVAELPCPTAAAIHGFCMGGGTELALACDYRVASNDASTRIGLPEVKLGIFPGWGGSARLPRLVGAPAAMDMMLTGRTLSASAARGTGLVDKVVEPALLEDAAAALTLKGTQRPFKQRFLGWATNTWPARKVLAPQMAKQVARKAKKDHYPAPYALIGAWERSGGSGIQARLDAERKAVVKLAGTPTARNLIRIFFLTERLKGLGGKDHGIRHVHVVGAGVMGGDIAAWSAYKGFEVTLQDREQRFIDGALARAQELFARKVKDEAKRPAVAARLKGDLAGQGVGEADLVIEAIIENPEAKRDLYHLLEPRLKDDALLTTNTSSIPLDELREHIARAPRFAGLHYFNPVAQMPLVEIVQHDRLDPAVVRRLAAFCKALDKFPVPVAGTPGFLVNRVLFPYMLEAATVHAEGVPGVVIDKAAVKFGMPMGPIELIDTVGLDVAQGVGAELSPFLGLQVPAALASVEPGKRGKKDGQGLYKWERTDKGSKPVKPEAPAGYQAPSDLEDRLILPLLNEAVACLHDGVVADADLLDAGVIFGTGFAPFRGGPIQHIRATGADALLERLKALQARYGDRFVPRPGWDASVLRQPPE
;
A
#
# COMPACT_ATOMS: atom_id res chain seq x y z
N MET A 1 -42.60 -8.83 8.94
CA MET A 1 -41.60 -9.91 8.97
C MET A 1 -41.95 -10.91 7.89
N LEU A 2 -40.97 -11.47 7.21
CA LEU A 2 -41.21 -12.53 6.22
C LEU A 2 -41.71 -13.80 6.92
N PRO A 3 -42.70 -14.52 6.36
CA PRO A 3 -43.14 -15.80 6.90
C PRO A 3 -41.93 -16.72 7.07
N GLY A 4 -41.82 -17.34 8.24
CA GLY A 4 -40.69 -18.20 8.56
C GLY A 4 -39.54 -17.50 9.29
N PHE A 5 -39.39 -16.18 9.29
CA PHE A 5 -38.27 -15.55 10.02
C PHE A 5 -38.61 -15.15 11.48
N ASP A 6 -39.68 -15.72 12.03
CA ASP A 6 -40.15 -15.41 13.38
C ASP A 6 -39.10 -15.77 14.45
N GLY A 7 -38.86 -14.84 15.38
CA GLY A 7 -37.90 -15.02 16.48
C GLY A 7 -36.44 -14.68 16.14
N LEU A 8 -36.10 -14.41 14.86
CA LEU A 8 -34.77 -13.96 14.48
C LEU A 8 -34.56 -12.47 14.74
N ARG A 9 -33.34 -12.12 15.18
CA ARG A 9 -32.91 -10.73 15.36
C ARG A 9 -32.20 -10.27 14.09
N PHE A 10 -32.77 -9.28 13.42
CA PHE A 10 -32.19 -8.65 12.24
C PHE A 10 -31.48 -7.36 12.63
N SER A 11 -30.20 -7.47 12.95
CA SER A 11 -29.36 -6.32 13.29
C SER A 11 -28.50 -5.91 12.10
N HIS A 12 -27.97 -6.88 11.36
CA HIS A 12 -27.03 -6.65 10.28
C HIS A 12 -27.57 -7.05 8.91
N TRP A 13 -28.58 -7.92 8.84
CA TRP A 13 -29.18 -8.35 7.60
C TRP A 13 -30.61 -7.83 7.47
N GLN A 14 -31.03 -7.61 6.23
CA GLN A 14 -32.40 -7.27 5.88
C GLN A 14 -32.89 -8.31 4.88
N ALA A 15 -34.05 -8.91 5.15
CA ALA A 15 -34.64 -9.92 4.28
C ALA A 15 -35.91 -9.36 3.64
N THR A 16 -35.99 -9.44 2.31
CA THR A 16 -37.18 -9.07 1.53
C THR A 16 -37.52 -10.18 0.56
N GLN A 17 -38.80 -10.54 0.44
CA GLN A 17 -39.27 -11.53 -0.53
C GLN A 17 -39.83 -10.81 -1.74
N ARG A 18 -39.41 -11.25 -2.92
CA ARG A 18 -39.88 -10.77 -4.22
C ARG A 18 -41.12 -11.55 -4.65
N ASP A 19 -41.93 -10.94 -5.51
CA ASP A 19 -43.16 -11.55 -6.06
C ASP A 19 -42.89 -12.84 -6.85
N ASP A 20 -41.67 -12.98 -7.40
CA ASP A 20 -41.23 -14.18 -8.11
C ASP A 20 -40.88 -15.36 -7.19
N GLY A 21 -40.90 -15.16 -5.87
CA GLY A 21 -40.61 -16.17 -4.84
C GLY A 21 -39.13 -16.26 -4.43
N VAL A 22 -38.29 -15.32 -4.88
CA VAL A 22 -36.88 -15.19 -4.48
C VAL A 22 -36.77 -14.36 -3.19
N VAL A 23 -35.93 -14.79 -2.27
CA VAL A 23 -35.58 -14.01 -1.06
C VAL A 23 -34.30 -13.23 -1.31
N VAL A 24 -34.32 -11.94 -1.03
CA VAL A 24 -33.15 -11.05 -1.10
C VAL A 24 -32.67 -10.78 0.31
N LEU A 25 -31.42 -11.13 0.59
CA LEU A 25 -30.71 -10.84 1.82
C LEU A 25 -29.73 -9.70 1.58
N ALA A 26 -30.06 -8.52 2.07
CA ALA A 26 -29.19 -7.35 2.00
C ALA A 26 -28.38 -7.20 3.29
N LEU A 27 -27.06 -7.21 3.19
CA LEU A 27 -26.20 -6.87 4.33
C LEU A 27 -26.19 -5.35 4.52
N ASP A 28 -26.55 -4.93 5.73
CA ASP A 28 -26.50 -3.57 6.22
C ASP A 28 -25.89 -3.58 7.63
N ARG A 29 -24.56 -3.67 7.72
CA ARG A 29 -23.90 -3.74 9.03
C ARG A 29 -24.26 -2.51 9.87
N GLN A 30 -25.02 -2.75 10.94
CA GLN A 30 -25.40 -1.72 11.92
C GLN A 30 -24.20 -0.94 12.44
N GLY A 31 -24.35 0.38 12.54
CA GLY A 31 -23.35 1.27 13.14
C GLY A 31 -22.07 1.45 12.31
N ALA A 32 -21.97 0.84 11.13
CA ALA A 32 -20.77 0.92 10.28
C ALA A 32 -21.08 1.57 8.92
N PRO A 33 -20.17 2.41 8.38
CA PRO A 33 -20.33 3.00 7.05
C PRO A 33 -20.04 1.99 5.93
N VAL A 34 -19.35 0.89 6.25
CA VAL A 34 -18.96 -0.17 5.31
C VAL A 34 -19.34 -1.54 5.87
N ASN A 35 -19.70 -2.45 4.97
CA ASN A 35 -19.97 -3.83 5.34
C ASN A 35 -18.66 -4.61 5.52
N ALA A 36 -18.46 -5.14 6.72
CA ALA A 36 -17.42 -6.12 7.02
C ALA A 36 -18.04 -7.28 7.81
N LEU A 37 -17.46 -8.47 7.68
CA LEU A 37 -17.94 -9.70 8.31
C LEU A 37 -17.34 -9.82 9.72
N SER A 38 -18.05 -9.26 10.71
CA SER A 38 -17.82 -9.57 12.13
C SER A 38 -18.38 -10.94 12.50
N GLN A 39 -18.04 -11.43 13.70
CA GLN A 39 -18.65 -12.65 14.23
C GLN A 39 -20.17 -12.52 14.37
N ASP A 40 -20.68 -11.37 14.84
CA ASP A 40 -22.13 -11.16 14.98
C ASP A 40 -22.86 -11.20 13.63
N VAL A 41 -22.28 -10.60 12.58
CA VAL A 41 -22.80 -10.68 11.21
C VAL A 41 -22.86 -12.12 10.71
N LEU A 42 -21.83 -12.93 11.03
CA LEU A 42 -21.77 -14.34 10.64
C LEU A 42 -22.73 -15.23 11.46
N ILE A 43 -22.92 -14.93 12.75
CA ILE A 43 -23.89 -15.63 13.61
C ILE A 43 -25.29 -15.40 13.06
N GLU A 44 -25.66 -14.13 12.86
CA GLU A 44 -26.96 -13.76 12.31
C GLU A 44 -27.20 -14.38 10.94
N LEU A 45 -26.20 -14.36 10.04
CA LEU A 45 -26.28 -15.05 8.75
C LEU A 45 -26.48 -16.56 8.93
N GLY A 46 -25.80 -17.18 9.90
CA GLY A 46 -25.94 -18.59 10.21
C GLY A 46 -27.37 -18.96 10.58
N ASP A 47 -28.00 -18.19 11.46
CA ASP A 47 -29.38 -18.41 11.91
C ASP A 47 -30.39 -18.21 10.76
N ILE A 48 -30.18 -17.18 9.92
CA ILE A 48 -30.98 -16.93 8.72
C ILE A 48 -30.90 -18.11 7.74
N VAL A 49 -29.70 -18.62 7.49
CA VAL A 49 -29.45 -19.73 6.55
C VAL A 49 -30.04 -21.04 7.07
N GLU A 50 -29.97 -21.30 8.38
CA GLU A 50 -30.65 -22.44 8.99
C GLU A 50 -32.16 -22.39 8.76
N ARG A 51 -32.75 -21.20 8.86
CA ARG A 51 -34.18 -21.05 8.63
C ARG A 51 -34.57 -21.23 7.16
N LEU A 52 -33.77 -20.68 6.25
CA LEU A 52 -33.92 -20.89 4.81
C LEU A 52 -33.77 -22.36 4.40
N ALA A 53 -33.00 -23.16 5.13
CA ALA A 53 -32.88 -24.58 4.85
C ALA A 53 -34.14 -25.38 5.23
N ILE A 54 -34.90 -24.91 6.23
CA ILE A 54 -36.15 -25.55 6.68
C ILE A 54 -37.30 -25.28 5.70
N ASP A 55 -37.42 -24.05 5.22
CA ASP A 55 -38.45 -23.62 4.26
C ASP A 55 -37.78 -22.90 3.06
N PRO A 56 -37.24 -23.67 2.09
CA PRO A 56 -36.44 -23.10 1.02
C PRO A 56 -37.26 -22.28 0.03
N PRO A 57 -36.89 -21.00 -0.22
CA PRO A 57 -37.51 -20.21 -1.27
C PRO A 57 -37.10 -20.73 -2.65
N LYS A 58 -37.67 -20.14 -3.72
CA LYS A 58 -37.28 -20.50 -5.10
C LYS A 58 -35.83 -20.12 -5.42
N GLY A 59 -35.25 -19.19 -4.66
CA GLY A 59 -33.86 -18.80 -4.73
C GLY A 59 -33.51 -17.74 -3.68
N VAL A 60 -32.21 -17.53 -3.45
CA VAL A 60 -31.71 -16.52 -2.51
C VAL A 60 -30.69 -15.62 -3.20
N VAL A 61 -30.86 -14.30 -3.06
CA VAL A 61 -29.91 -13.30 -3.56
C VAL A 61 -29.25 -12.58 -2.39
N PHE A 62 -27.93 -12.67 -2.29
CA PHE A 62 -27.13 -11.87 -1.35
C PHE A 62 -26.73 -10.55 -2.02
N ARG A 63 -27.09 -9.42 -1.41
CA ARG A 63 -26.71 -8.07 -1.86
C ARG A 63 -26.19 -7.23 -0.70
N SER A 64 -25.74 -6.02 -0.99
CA SER A 64 -25.44 -5.01 0.02
C SER A 64 -26.48 -3.90 0.00
N ALA A 65 -26.82 -3.38 1.17
CA ALA A 65 -27.62 -2.16 1.32
C ALA A 65 -26.74 -0.88 1.33
N LYS A 66 -25.42 -1.02 1.43
CA LYS A 66 -24.48 0.11 1.49
C LYS A 66 -24.03 0.54 0.10
N ALA A 67 -24.06 1.85 -0.16
CA ALA A 67 -23.54 2.45 -1.39
C ALA A 67 -22.02 2.26 -1.56
N SER A 68 -21.27 2.05 -0.47
CA SER A 68 -19.82 1.85 -0.51
C SER A 68 -19.39 0.56 -1.22
N GLY A 69 -20.29 -0.43 -1.33
CA GLY A 69 -20.01 -1.70 -1.98
C GLY A 69 -20.56 -2.90 -1.23
N PHE A 70 -20.21 -4.10 -1.72
CA PHE A 70 -20.73 -5.38 -1.26
C PHE A 70 -20.26 -5.71 0.15
N ILE A 71 -19.00 -6.15 0.30
CA ILE A 71 -18.38 -6.55 1.56
C ILE A 71 -16.86 -6.31 1.44
N ALA A 72 -16.29 -5.55 2.37
CA ALA A 72 -14.88 -5.16 2.37
C ALA A 72 -13.93 -6.25 2.93
N GLY A 73 -14.46 -7.32 3.51
CA GLY A 73 -13.71 -8.45 4.06
C GLY A 73 -14.16 -8.80 5.47
N ALA A 74 -13.29 -9.49 6.20
CA ALA A 74 -13.46 -9.74 7.63
C ALA A 74 -13.24 -8.45 8.44
N ASP A 75 -13.82 -8.37 9.64
CA ASP A 75 -13.45 -7.31 10.58
C ASP A 75 -12.04 -7.54 11.15
N LEU A 76 -11.08 -6.75 10.71
CA LEU A 76 -9.69 -6.88 11.13
C LEU A 76 -9.45 -6.49 12.59
N LYS A 77 -10.32 -5.68 13.20
CA LYS A 77 -10.20 -5.32 14.62
C LYS A 77 -10.50 -6.53 15.49
N GLU A 78 -11.61 -7.24 15.20
CA GLU A 78 -11.93 -8.50 15.86
C GLU A 78 -10.85 -9.57 15.64
N PHE A 79 -10.25 -9.60 14.44
CA PHE A 79 -9.18 -10.55 14.13
C PHE A 79 -7.95 -10.39 15.05
N GLN A 80 -7.54 -9.15 15.35
CA GLN A 80 -6.46 -8.89 16.31
C GLN A 80 -6.81 -9.40 17.71
N ASP A 81 -8.07 -9.22 18.13
CA ASP A 81 -8.55 -9.73 19.41
C ASP A 81 -8.58 -11.27 19.46
N PHE A 82 -8.92 -11.94 18.36
CA PHE A 82 -8.88 -13.39 18.30
C PHE A 82 -7.47 -13.95 18.41
N ASP A 83 -6.48 -13.30 17.79
CA ASP A 83 -5.08 -13.68 17.94
C ASP A 83 -4.61 -13.48 19.39
N ARG A 84 -4.93 -12.33 19.99
CA ARG A 84 -4.62 -12.03 21.39
C ARG A 84 -5.23 -13.04 22.37
N LYS A 85 -6.47 -13.49 22.11
CA LYS A 85 -7.21 -14.46 22.94
C LYS A 85 -6.94 -15.93 22.57
N GLY A 86 -6.20 -16.20 21.49
CA GLY A 86 -5.97 -17.55 20.98
C GLY A 86 -7.20 -18.23 20.35
N THR A 87 -8.25 -17.47 20.00
CA THR A 87 -9.53 -17.98 19.47
C THR A 87 -9.65 -17.92 17.94
N VAL A 88 -8.54 -17.64 17.23
CA VAL A 88 -8.51 -17.52 15.75
C VAL A 88 -9.10 -18.74 15.07
N ASN A 89 -8.82 -19.93 15.60
CA ASN A 89 -9.33 -21.19 15.05
C ASN A 89 -10.86 -21.23 14.99
N ASP A 90 -11.51 -20.84 16.08
CA ASP A 90 -12.96 -20.94 16.21
C ASP A 90 -13.65 -19.88 15.36
N ALA A 91 -13.08 -18.68 15.28
CA ALA A 91 -13.55 -17.61 14.41
C ALA A 91 -13.48 -18.01 12.92
N ILE A 92 -12.37 -18.60 12.48
CA ILE A 92 -12.24 -19.10 11.10
C ILE A 92 -13.22 -20.25 10.85
N ARG A 93 -13.31 -21.21 11.78
CA ARG A 93 -14.24 -22.34 11.67
C ARG A 93 -15.69 -21.88 11.54
N ARG A 94 -16.10 -20.87 12.32
CA ARG A 94 -17.46 -20.31 12.24
C ARG A 94 -17.78 -19.80 10.84
N GLY A 95 -16.91 -18.96 10.27
CA GLY A 95 -17.11 -18.44 8.92
C GLY A 95 -17.13 -19.54 7.86
N GLN A 96 -16.24 -20.53 7.96
CA GLN A 96 -16.26 -21.70 7.06
C GLN A 96 -17.58 -22.49 7.14
N VAL A 97 -18.09 -22.73 8.36
CA VAL A 97 -19.35 -23.44 8.58
C VAL A 97 -20.52 -22.66 7.98
N VAL A 98 -20.62 -21.36 8.24
CA VAL A 98 -21.70 -20.52 7.72
C VAL A 98 -21.67 -20.50 6.19
N PHE A 99 -20.50 -20.31 5.58
CA PHE A 99 -20.40 -20.29 4.11
C PHE A 99 -20.62 -21.67 3.50
N GLN A 100 -20.29 -22.75 4.21
CA GLN A 100 -20.62 -24.09 3.76
C GLN A 100 -22.13 -24.34 3.80
N LYS A 101 -22.84 -23.88 4.85
CA LYS A 101 -24.30 -23.92 4.90
C LYS A 101 -24.94 -23.15 3.74
N VAL A 102 -24.41 -21.96 3.39
CA VAL A 102 -24.87 -21.20 2.22
C VAL A 102 -24.70 -22.02 0.94
N ALA A 103 -23.54 -22.67 0.76
CA ALA A 103 -23.25 -23.49 -0.42
C ALA A 103 -24.05 -24.81 -0.49
N GLU A 104 -24.65 -25.23 0.63
CA GLU A 104 -25.44 -26.47 0.75
C GLU A 104 -26.94 -26.18 0.86
N LEU A 105 -27.37 -24.92 0.74
CA LEU A 105 -28.78 -24.56 0.77
C LEU A 105 -29.56 -25.36 -0.29
N PRO A 106 -30.75 -25.90 0.05
CA PRO A 106 -31.56 -26.69 -0.89
C PRO A 106 -32.34 -25.81 -1.89
N CYS A 107 -31.78 -24.65 -2.26
CA CYS A 107 -32.29 -23.72 -3.27
C CYS A 107 -31.14 -22.96 -3.95
N PRO A 108 -31.29 -22.52 -5.21
CA PRO A 108 -30.26 -21.75 -5.92
C PRO A 108 -29.91 -20.41 -5.25
N THR A 109 -28.63 -20.08 -5.21
CA THR A 109 -28.12 -18.85 -4.57
C THR A 109 -27.36 -17.95 -5.55
N ALA A 110 -27.46 -16.63 -5.40
CA ALA A 110 -26.70 -15.68 -6.20
C ALA A 110 -26.14 -14.51 -5.37
N ALA A 111 -24.94 -14.05 -5.72
CA ALA A 111 -24.36 -12.81 -5.18
C ALA A 111 -24.54 -11.65 -6.18
N ALA A 112 -25.18 -10.58 -5.73
CA ALA A 112 -25.35 -9.30 -6.43
C ALA A 112 -24.27 -8.30 -5.95
N ILE A 113 -23.17 -8.22 -6.71
CA ILE A 113 -21.94 -7.54 -6.32
C ILE A 113 -21.89 -6.12 -6.89
N HIS A 114 -21.89 -5.13 -6.00
CA HIS A 114 -21.61 -3.72 -6.31
C HIS A 114 -20.40 -3.23 -5.51
N GLY A 115 -19.61 -2.29 -6.03
CA GLY A 115 -18.46 -1.71 -5.32
C GLY A 115 -17.42 -2.73 -4.85
N PHE A 116 -16.86 -2.54 -3.66
CA PHE A 116 -15.84 -3.44 -3.11
C PHE A 116 -16.41 -4.80 -2.67
N CYS A 117 -15.83 -5.88 -3.20
CA CYS A 117 -16.07 -7.26 -2.80
C CYS A 117 -14.70 -7.92 -2.55
N MET A 118 -14.27 -7.92 -1.30
CA MET A 118 -12.89 -8.17 -0.92
C MET A 118 -12.83 -9.27 0.13
N GLY A 119 -11.81 -10.12 0.03
CA GLY A 119 -11.53 -11.20 0.98
C GLY A 119 -12.77 -12.05 1.27
N GLY A 120 -13.20 -12.08 2.54
CA GLY A 120 -14.42 -12.75 2.99
C GLY A 120 -15.69 -12.42 2.19
N GLY A 121 -15.80 -11.22 1.62
CA GLY A 121 -16.88 -10.86 0.70
C GLY A 121 -16.87 -11.67 -0.60
N THR A 122 -15.69 -11.82 -1.19
CA THR A 122 -15.47 -12.71 -2.35
C THR A 122 -15.71 -14.16 -1.95
N GLU A 123 -15.33 -14.57 -0.74
CA GLU A 123 -15.54 -15.94 -0.26
C GLU A 123 -17.03 -16.28 -0.06
N LEU A 124 -17.85 -15.34 0.43
CA LEU A 124 -19.32 -15.49 0.45
C LEU A 124 -19.88 -15.60 -0.97
N ALA A 125 -19.42 -14.73 -1.87
CA ALA A 125 -19.83 -14.79 -3.28
C ALA A 125 -19.41 -16.11 -3.96
N LEU A 126 -18.29 -16.70 -3.56
CA LEU A 126 -17.83 -18.03 -4.02
C LEU A 126 -18.63 -19.19 -3.41
N ALA A 127 -19.27 -18.99 -2.26
CA ALA A 127 -20.20 -19.97 -1.68
C ALA A 127 -21.54 -20.01 -2.44
N CYS A 128 -21.93 -18.92 -3.12
CA CYS A 128 -23.15 -18.88 -3.93
C CYS A 128 -23.02 -19.69 -5.24
N ASP A 129 -24.13 -20.10 -5.84
CA ASP A 129 -24.13 -20.75 -7.15
C ASP A 129 -23.78 -19.78 -8.27
N TYR A 130 -24.30 -18.55 -8.21
CA TYR A 130 -24.15 -17.53 -9.25
C TYR A 130 -23.59 -16.21 -8.71
N ARG A 131 -22.91 -15.45 -9.57
CA ARG A 131 -22.38 -14.10 -9.26
C ARG A 131 -22.72 -13.14 -10.39
N VAL A 132 -23.36 -12.03 -10.05
CA VAL A 132 -23.59 -10.90 -10.95
C VAL A 132 -22.85 -9.70 -10.39
N ALA A 133 -22.13 -8.95 -11.24
CA ALA A 133 -21.42 -7.75 -10.82
C ALA A 133 -21.90 -6.52 -11.57
N SER A 134 -21.94 -5.36 -10.91
CA SER A 134 -22.17 -4.09 -11.59
C SER A 134 -20.96 -3.69 -12.45
N ASN A 135 -21.18 -3.07 -13.60
CA ASN A 135 -20.11 -2.50 -14.44
C ASN A 135 -19.55 -1.16 -13.93
N ASP A 136 -20.05 -0.67 -12.80
CA ASP A 136 -19.57 0.55 -12.16
C ASP A 136 -18.06 0.52 -11.89
N ALA A 137 -17.41 1.66 -12.09
CA ALA A 137 -15.96 1.79 -11.97
C ALA A 137 -15.42 1.52 -10.55
N SER A 138 -16.24 1.63 -9.52
CA SER A 138 -15.93 1.26 -8.13
C SER A 138 -15.90 -0.26 -7.89
N THR A 139 -16.50 -1.06 -8.80
CA THR A 139 -16.64 -2.50 -8.61
C THR A 139 -15.28 -3.20 -8.67
N ARG A 140 -14.82 -3.73 -7.53
CA ARG A 140 -13.52 -4.40 -7.39
C ARG A 140 -13.69 -5.69 -6.61
N ILE A 141 -13.29 -6.80 -7.22
CA ILE A 141 -13.43 -8.15 -6.64
C ILE A 141 -12.05 -8.74 -6.40
N GLY A 142 -11.76 -9.22 -5.18
CA GLY A 142 -10.41 -9.62 -4.80
C GLY A 142 -10.30 -10.52 -3.57
N LEU A 143 -9.14 -11.18 -3.43
CA LEU A 143 -8.72 -11.97 -2.27
C LEU A 143 -7.34 -11.46 -1.81
N PRO A 144 -7.29 -10.32 -1.10
CA PRO A 144 -6.05 -9.61 -0.77
C PRO A 144 -5.32 -10.13 0.47
N GLU A 145 -5.77 -11.22 1.09
CA GLU A 145 -5.33 -11.73 2.40
C GLU A 145 -3.82 -11.94 2.52
N VAL A 146 -3.14 -12.26 1.42
CA VAL A 146 -1.66 -12.37 1.37
C VAL A 146 -0.94 -11.07 1.76
N LYS A 147 -1.58 -9.91 1.55
CA LYS A 147 -1.05 -8.61 1.98
C LYS A 147 -1.15 -8.41 3.49
N LEU A 148 -1.94 -9.24 4.18
CA LEU A 148 -2.09 -9.27 5.64
C LEU A 148 -1.27 -10.41 6.27
N GLY A 149 -0.44 -11.10 5.49
CA GLY A 149 0.38 -12.23 5.99
C GLY A 149 -0.39 -13.51 6.23
N ILE A 150 -1.63 -13.61 5.73
CA ILE A 150 -2.47 -14.80 5.74
C ILE A 150 -2.93 -15.14 4.31
N PHE A 151 -3.87 -16.05 4.13
CA PHE A 151 -4.53 -16.27 2.83
C PHE A 151 -6.02 -16.54 3.07
N PRO A 152 -6.88 -16.61 2.02
CA PRO A 152 -8.32 -16.79 2.19
C PRO A 152 -8.66 -17.95 3.13
N GLY A 153 -9.50 -17.69 4.12
CA GLY A 153 -9.75 -18.58 5.27
C GLY A 153 -11.17 -19.10 5.39
N TRP A 154 -12.12 -18.57 4.61
CA TRP A 154 -13.53 -18.99 4.60
C TRP A 154 -13.90 -19.74 3.31
N GLY A 155 -12.92 -20.42 2.70
CA GLY A 155 -13.06 -21.32 1.58
C GLY A 155 -12.72 -20.71 0.22
N GLY A 156 -12.13 -19.52 0.17
CA GLY A 156 -11.64 -18.91 -1.07
C GLY A 156 -10.60 -19.77 -1.76
N SER A 157 -9.62 -20.30 -1.00
CA SER A 157 -8.58 -21.18 -1.55
C SER A 157 -9.12 -22.56 -1.91
N ALA A 158 -10.22 -22.98 -1.28
CA ALA A 158 -10.92 -24.23 -1.60
C ALA A 158 -11.84 -24.09 -2.83
N ARG A 159 -12.57 -22.98 -3.01
CA ARG A 159 -13.59 -22.84 -4.05
C ARG A 159 -13.04 -22.24 -5.35
N LEU A 160 -12.22 -21.19 -5.26
CA LEU A 160 -11.79 -20.42 -6.43
C LEU A 160 -11.00 -21.25 -7.47
N PRO A 161 -10.01 -22.09 -7.09
CA PRO A 161 -9.27 -22.89 -8.07
C PRO A 161 -10.14 -23.82 -8.92
N ARG A 162 -11.25 -24.33 -8.36
CA ARG A 162 -12.20 -25.19 -9.09
C ARG A 162 -13.19 -24.38 -9.94
N LEU A 163 -13.39 -23.10 -9.63
CA LEU A 163 -14.26 -22.21 -10.39
C LEU A 163 -13.57 -21.66 -11.66
N VAL A 164 -12.35 -21.14 -11.52
CA VAL A 164 -11.66 -20.39 -12.60
C VAL A 164 -10.38 -21.08 -13.11
N GLY A 165 -10.03 -22.24 -12.55
CA GLY A 165 -8.76 -22.90 -12.78
C GLY A 165 -7.65 -22.39 -11.85
N ALA A 166 -6.74 -23.28 -11.47
CA ALA A 166 -5.70 -22.98 -10.50
C ALA A 166 -4.76 -21.82 -10.90
N PRO A 167 -4.31 -21.66 -12.17
CA PRO A 167 -3.42 -20.56 -12.53
C PRO A 167 -4.04 -19.17 -12.29
N ALA A 168 -5.29 -18.95 -12.72
CA ALA A 168 -5.97 -17.67 -12.53
C ALA A 168 -6.32 -17.43 -11.04
N ALA A 169 -6.74 -18.48 -10.34
CA ALA A 169 -7.02 -18.42 -8.91
C ALA A 169 -5.76 -18.06 -8.09
N MET A 170 -4.64 -18.74 -8.36
CA MET A 170 -3.38 -18.53 -7.67
C MET A 170 -2.77 -17.19 -8.01
N ASP A 171 -2.84 -16.73 -9.25
CA ASP A 171 -2.41 -15.37 -9.60
C ASP A 171 -3.18 -14.31 -8.79
N MET A 172 -4.50 -14.46 -8.65
CA MET A 172 -5.32 -13.56 -7.84
C MET A 172 -4.96 -13.62 -6.34
N MET A 173 -4.88 -14.82 -5.76
CA MET A 173 -4.63 -15.00 -4.33
C MET A 173 -3.18 -14.73 -3.92
N LEU A 174 -2.17 -15.08 -4.73
CA LEU A 174 -0.75 -14.89 -4.41
C LEU A 174 -0.30 -13.43 -4.58
N THR A 175 -0.96 -12.67 -5.44
CA THR A 175 -0.68 -11.23 -5.62
C THR A 175 -1.60 -10.34 -4.78
N GLY A 176 -2.75 -10.87 -4.35
CA GLY A 176 -3.81 -10.10 -3.71
C GLY A 176 -4.36 -8.98 -4.60
N ARG A 177 -4.30 -9.15 -5.93
CA ARG A 177 -4.80 -8.14 -6.88
C ARG A 177 -6.31 -8.21 -7.00
N THR A 178 -6.92 -7.06 -7.28
CA THR A 178 -8.36 -6.94 -7.53
C THR A 178 -8.66 -6.95 -9.02
N LEU A 179 -9.79 -7.53 -9.40
CA LEU A 179 -10.32 -7.52 -10.76
C LEU A 179 -11.44 -6.47 -10.88
N SER A 180 -11.51 -5.79 -12.03
CA SER A 180 -12.72 -5.07 -12.43
C SER A 180 -13.84 -6.06 -12.74
N ALA A 181 -15.09 -5.61 -12.78
CA ALA A 181 -16.23 -6.46 -13.16
C ALA A 181 -16.02 -7.14 -14.52
N SER A 182 -15.52 -6.41 -15.52
CA SER A 182 -15.20 -6.95 -16.85
C SER A 182 -14.10 -8.00 -16.83
N ALA A 183 -13.02 -7.77 -16.08
CA ALA A 183 -11.93 -8.74 -15.94
C ALA A 183 -12.40 -10.00 -15.18
N ALA A 184 -13.19 -9.82 -14.11
CA ALA A 184 -13.76 -10.93 -13.34
C ALA A 184 -14.73 -11.79 -14.18
N ARG A 185 -15.46 -11.16 -15.10
CA ARG A 185 -16.28 -11.87 -16.09
C ARG A 185 -15.41 -12.66 -17.06
N GLY A 186 -14.34 -12.06 -17.58
CA GLY A 186 -13.40 -12.70 -18.51
C GLY A 186 -12.68 -13.91 -17.89
N THR A 187 -12.40 -13.90 -16.58
CA THR A 187 -11.79 -15.05 -15.88
C THR A 187 -12.80 -16.12 -15.47
N GLY A 188 -14.11 -15.86 -15.60
CA GLY A 188 -15.18 -16.76 -15.14
C GLY A 188 -15.45 -16.70 -13.63
N LEU A 189 -14.92 -15.69 -12.92
CA LEU A 189 -15.26 -15.44 -11.52
C LEU A 189 -16.70 -14.92 -11.39
N VAL A 190 -17.12 -14.07 -12.32
CA VAL A 190 -18.46 -13.51 -12.42
C VAL A 190 -19.22 -14.13 -13.60
N ASP A 191 -20.48 -14.49 -13.38
CA ASP A 191 -21.34 -15.11 -14.39
C ASP A 191 -22.00 -14.06 -15.31
N LYS A 192 -22.32 -12.87 -14.80
CA LYS A 192 -22.91 -11.77 -15.59
C LYS A 192 -22.49 -10.39 -15.09
N VAL A 193 -22.33 -9.43 -16.00
CA VAL A 193 -22.07 -8.02 -15.68
C VAL A 193 -23.21 -7.17 -16.22
N VAL A 194 -23.74 -6.26 -15.39
CA VAL A 194 -24.89 -5.41 -15.72
C VAL A 194 -24.73 -4.01 -15.14
N GLU A 195 -25.60 -3.08 -15.54
CA GLU A 195 -25.73 -1.78 -14.89
C GLU A 195 -26.19 -1.93 -13.43
N PRO A 196 -25.80 -1.04 -12.49
CA PRO A 196 -26.19 -1.12 -11.08
C PRO A 196 -27.71 -1.26 -10.86
N ALA A 197 -28.52 -0.56 -11.66
CA ALA A 197 -29.98 -0.59 -11.56
C ALA A 197 -30.60 -1.95 -11.87
N LEU A 198 -29.91 -2.81 -12.62
CA LEU A 198 -30.39 -4.14 -13.05
C LEU A 198 -29.80 -5.29 -12.22
N LEU A 199 -28.98 -4.96 -11.21
CA LEU A 199 -28.14 -5.93 -10.51
C LEU A 199 -28.96 -7.00 -9.78
N GLU A 200 -29.97 -6.59 -9.03
CA GLU A 200 -30.82 -7.50 -8.26
C GLU A 200 -31.67 -8.40 -9.18
N ASP A 201 -32.35 -7.81 -10.17
CA ASP A 201 -33.18 -8.56 -11.10
C ASP A 201 -32.36 -9.56 -11.93
N ALA A 202 -31.15 -9.19 -12.33
CA ALA A 202 -30.26 -10.10 -13.03
C ALA A 202 -29.79 -11.26 -12.14
N ALA A 203 -29.57 -11.03 -10.85
CA ALA A 203 -29.22 -12.08 -9.89
C ALA A 203 -30.40 -13.01 -9.62
N ALA A 204 -31.59 -12.46 -9.35
CA ALA A 204 -32.83 -13.22 -9.17
C ALA A 204 -33.14 -14.09 -10.40
N ALA A 205 -33.03 -13.52 -11.60
CA ALA A 205 -33.23 -14.27 -12.85
C ALA A 205 -32.28 -15.46 -13.00
N LEU A 206 -31.01 -15.35 -12.55
CA LEU A 206 -30.08 -16.48 -12.55
C LEU A 206 -30.46 -17.55 -11.53
N THR A 207 -30.98 -17.20 -10.36
CA THR A 207 -31.46 -18.19 -9.39
C THR A 207 -32.64 -19.00 -9.93
N LEU A 208 -33.55 -18.37 -10.69
CA LEU A 208 -34.74 -19.01 -11.22
C LEU A 208 -34.50 -19.83 -12.50
N LYS A 209 -33.70 -19.30 -13.43
CA LYS A 209 -33.47 -19.92 -14.74
C LYS A 209 -32.21 -20.80 -14.78
N GLY A 210 -31.28 -20.54 -13.88
CA GLY A 210 -29.93 -21.08 -13.92
C GLY A 210 -29.11 -20.57 -15.11
N THR A 211 -27.82 -20.91 -15.11
CA THR A 211 -26.96 -20.80 -16.27
C THR A 211 -25.90 -21.89 -16.24
N GLN A 212 -25.53 -22.42 -17.40
CA GLN A 212 -24.40 -23.34 -17.50
C GLN A 212 -23.12 -22.58 -17.80
N ARG A 213 -22.11 -22.76 -16.94
CA ARG A 213 -20.79 -22.20 -17.19
C ARG A 213 -20.13 -22.86 -18.42
N PRO A 214 -19.34 -22.13 -19.21
CA PRO A 214 -18.69 -22.65 -20.42
C PRO A 214 -17.89 -23.93 -20.15
N PHE A 215 -17.91 -24.88 -21.10
CA PHE A 215 -17.15 -26.12 -20.99
C PHE A 215 -15.67 -25.88 -20.71
N LYS A 216 -15.04 -24.93 -21.41
CA LYS A 216 -13.63 -24.55 -21.21
C LYS A 216 -13.33 -24.17 -19.76
N GLN A 217 -14.21 -23.41 -19.12
CA GLN A 217 -14.04 -23.00 -17.71
C GLN A 217 -14.11 -24.21 -16.79
N ARG A 218 -15.15 -25.05 -16.96
CA ARG A 218 -15.34 -26.28 -16.16
C ARG A 218 -14.17 -27.25 -16.33
N PHE A 219 -13.72 -27.45 -17.56
CA PHE A 219 -12.59 -28.29 -17.91
C PHE A 219 -11.29 -27.78 -17.28
N LEU A 220 -10.97 -26.49 -17.38
CA LEU A 220 -9.79 -25.90 -16.73
C LEU A 220 -9.86 -26.01 -15.21
N GLY A 221 -11.02 -25.74 -14.61
CA GLY A 221 -11.28 -25.92 -13.18
C GLY A 221 -11.02 -27.34 -12.70
N TRP A 222 -11.38 -28.35 -13.50
CA TRP A 222 -11.07 -29.75 -13.21
C TRP A 222 -9.60 -30.10 -13.47
N ALA A 223 -9.12 -29.92 -14.71
CA ALA A 223 -7.82 -30.40 -15.19
C ALA A 223 -6.66 -29.84 -14.35
N THR A 224 -6.69 -28.55 -14.02
CA THR A 224 -5.63 -27.89 -13.27
C THR A 224 -5.59 -28.27 -11.78
N ASN A 225 -6.63 -28.93 -11.26
CA ASN A 225 -6.70 -29.37 -9.86
C ASN A 225 -6.50 -30.89 -9.69
N THR A 226 -6.23 -31.62 -10.77
CA THR A 226 -5.84 -33.05 -10.72
C THR A 226 -4.53 -33.23 -9.95
N TRP A 227 -4.32 -34.40 -9.34
CA TRP A 227 -3.09 -34.67 -8.58
C TRP A 227 -1.80 -34.45 -9.40
N PRO A 228 -1.68 -34.93 -10.66
CA PRO A 228 -0.49 -34.68 -11.48
C PRO A 228 -0.28 -33.19 -11.76
N ALA A 229 -1.34 -32.46 -12.15
CA ALA A 229 -1.24 -31.04 -12.44
C ALA A 229 -0.77 -30.24 -11.21
N ARG A 230 -1.30 -30.56 -10.03
CA ARG A 230 -0.89 -29.92 -8.76
C ARG A 230 0.58 -30.12 -8.46
N LYS A 231 1.10 -31.34 -8.67
CA LYS A 231 2.51 -31.68 -8.43
C LYS A 231 3.48 -30.98 -9.40
N VAL A 232 3.03 -30.64 -10.60
CA VAL A 232 3.82 -29.86 -11.57
C VAL A 232 3.73 -28.36 -11.31
N LEU A 233 2.52 -27.83 -11.06
CA LEU A 233 2.28 -26.39 -10.95
C LEU A 233 2.77 -25.81 -9.61
N ALA A 234 2.64 -26.53 -8.50
CA ALA A 234 3.00 -25.99 -7.18
C ALA A 234 4.50 -25.59 -7.08
N PRO A 235 5.48 -26.42 -7.49
CA PRO A 235 6.89 -26.01 -7.50
C PRO A 235 7.18 -24.80 -8.40
N GLN A 236 6.51 -24.74 -9.56
CA GLN A 236 6.66 -23.60 -10.49
C GLN A 236 6.13 -22.31 -9.87
N MET A 237 4.96 -22.34 -9.25
CA MET A 237 4.38 -21.21 -8.52
C MET A 237 5.28 -20.79 -7.35
N ALA A 238 5.80 -21.73 -6.57
CA ALA A 238 6.70 -21.43 -5.46
C ALA A 238 8.00 -20.76 -5.95
N LYS A 239 8.55 -21.20 -7.09
CA LYS A 239 9.72 -20.58 -7.72
C LYS A 239 9.42 -19.17 -8.22
N GLN A 240 8.22 -18.92 -8.75
CA GLN A 240 7.80 -17.57 -9.17
C GLN A 240 7.63 -16.63 -7.98
N VAL A 241 7.00 -17.11 -6.90
CA VAL A 241 6.86 -16.35 -5.64
C VAL A 241 8.23 -16.02 -5.05
N ALA A 242 9.15 -16.99 -5.00
CA ALA A 242 10.50 -16.81 -4.44
C ALA A 242 11.33 -15.71 -5.11
N ARG A 243 11.00 -15.33 -6.35
CA ARG A 243 11.65 -14.19 -7.03
C ARG A 243 11.27 -12.83 -6.46
N LYS A 244 10.14 -12.73 -5.76
CA LYS A 244 9.59 -11.46 -5.24
C LYS A 244 9.44 -11.46 -3.72
N ALA A 245 9.14 -12.60 -3.12
CA ALA A 245 8.87 -12.74 -1.71
C ALA A 245 9.67 -13.91 -1.16
N LYS A 246 10.59 -13.64 -0.23
CA LYS A 246 11.33 -14.69 0.48
C LYS A 246 10.40 -15.42 1.45
N LYS A 247 10.49 -16.74 1.50
CA LYS A 247 9.65 -17.60 2.35
C LYS A 247 9.75 -17.25 3.83
N ASP A 248 10.96 -16.93 4.31
CA ASP A 248 11.20 -16.62 5.72
C ASP A 248 10.55 -15.30 6.13
N HIS A 249 10.39 -14.36 5.19
CA HIS A 249 9.76 -13.06 5.44
C HIS A 249 8.24 -13.13 5.25
N TYR A 250 7.81 -13.84 4.20
CA TYR A 250 6.41 -13.93 3.75
C TYR A 250 6.01 -15.40 3.56
N PRO A 251 5.64 -16.12 4.63
CA PRO A 251 5.30 -17.54 4.55
C PRO A 251 3.93 -17.84 3.91
N ALA A 252 3.00 -16.88 3.92
CA ALA A 252 1.61 -17.09 3.50
C ALA A 252 1.44 -17.57 2.05
N PRO A 253 2.10 -16.98 1.02
CA PRO A 253 2.02 -17.49 -0.34
C PRO A 253 2.44 -18.98 -0.47
N TYR A 254 3.46 -19.40 0.27
CA TYR A 254 3.95 -20.78 0.26
C TYR A 254 3.00 -21.72 0.98
N ALA A 255 2.42 -21.27 2.09
CA ALA A 255 1.41 -22.02 2.82
C ALA A 255 0.14 -22.24 1.98
N LEU A 256 -0.31 -21.22 1.22
CA LEU A 256 -1.40 -21.32 0.26
C LEU A 256 -1.10 -22.38 -0.82
N ILE A 257 0.05 -22.28 -1.48
CA ILE A 257 0.47 -23.26 -2.50
C ILE A 257 0.50 -24.67 -1.91
N GLY A 258 1.11 -24.85 -0.74
CA GLY A 258 1.21 -26.16 -0.08
C GLY A 258 -0.12 -26.70 0.43
N ALA A 259 -1.06 -25.85 0.85
CA ALA A 259 -2.41 -26.27 1.24
C ALA A 259 -3.17 -26.81 0.02
N TRP A 260 -3.11 -26.10 -1.11
CA TRP A 260 -3.71 -26.53 -2.37
C TRP A 260 -3.05 -27.79 -2.95
N GLU A 261 -1.72 -27.86 -2.95
CA GLU A 261 -0.95 -29.00 -3.46
C GLU A 261 -1.29 -30.30 -2.71
N ARG A 262 -1.54 -30.23 -1.40
CA ARG A 262 -1.86 -31.40 -0.58
C ARG A 262 -3.34 -31.75 -0.61
N SER A 263 -4.22 -30.79 -0.36
CA SER A 263 -5.66 -31.04 -0.15
C SER A 263 -6.54 -30.86 -1.39
N GLY A 264 -6.05 -30.23 -2.45
CA GLY A 264 -6.83 -29.86 -3.65
C GLY A 264 -7.55 -31.00 -4.38
N GLY A 265 -7.20 -32.27 -4.16
CA GLY A 265 -7.90 -33.45 -4.69
C GLY A 265 -9.01 -33.99 -3.79
N SER A 266 -9.07 -33.55 -2.54
CA SER A 266 -10.04 -34.02 -1.53
C SER A 266 -11.41 -33.35 -1.70
N GLY A 267 -12.41 -33.86 -0.95
CA GLY A 267 -13.72 -33.23 -0.80
C GLY A 267 -13.63 -31.83 -0.21
N ILE A 268 -14.73 -31.06 -0.28
CA ILE A 268 -14.76 -29.67 0.18
C ILE A 268 -14.35 -29.54 1.65
N GLN A 269 -14.88 -30.38 2.55
CA GLN A 269 -14.59 -30.32 3.98
C GLN A 269 -13.10 -30.47 4.29
N ALA A 270 -12.44 -31.48 3.70
CA ALA A 270 -11.00 -31.70 3.89
C ALA A 270 -10.14 -30.53 3.39
N ARG A 271 -10.61 -29.81 2.35
CA ARG A 271 -9.92 -28.61 1.85
C ARG A 271 -10.11 -27.41 2.77
N LEU A 272 -11.32 -27.21 3.29
CA LEU A 272 -11.60 -26.18 4.30
C LEU A 272 -10.77 -26.42 5.56
N ASP A 273 -10.65 -27.67 6.01
CA ASP A 273 -9.83 -28.02 7.18
C ASP A 273 -8.32 -27.77 6.94
N ALA A 274 -7.82 -28.08 5.75
CA ALA A 274 -6.42 -27.80 5.40
C ALA A 274 -6.14 -26.30 5.31
N GLU A 275 -7.07 -25.54 4.73
CA GLU A 275 -7.04 -24.07 4.67
C GLU A 275 -7.01 -23.48 6.08
N ARG A 276 -7.99 -23.79 6.93
CA ARG A 276 -8.08 -23.30 8.30
C ARG A 276 -6.81 -23.58 9.10
N LYS A 277 -6.32 -24.81 9.10
CA LYS A 277 -5.10 -25.19 9.83
C LYS A 277 -3.89 -24.33 9.43
N ALA A 278 -3.76 -24.05 8.12
CA ALA A 278 -2.67 -23.24 7.62
C ALA A 278 -2.85 -21.74 7.95
N VAL A 279 -4.06 -21.20 7.80
CA VAL A 279 -4.35 -19.79 8.13
C VAL A 279 -4.20 -19.52 9.62
N VAL A 280 -4.70 -20.41 10.50
CA VAL A 280 -4.52 -20.29 11.97
C VAL A 280 -3.03 -20.24 12.33
N LYS A 281 -2.20 -21.10 11.72
CA LYS A 281 -0.75 -21.09 11.95
C LYS A 281 -0.11 -19.77 11.50
N LEU A 282 -0.54 -19.22 10.36
CA LEU A 282 -0.01 -17.96 9.83
C LEU A 282 -0.43 -16.76 10.69
N ALA A 283 -1.68 -16.73 11.15
CA ALA A 283 -2.24 -15.65 11.95
C ALA A 283 -1.41 -15.38 13.22
N GLY A 284 -0.89 -16.44 13.87
CA GLY A 284 -0.05 -16.32 15.05
C GLY A 284 1.41 -15.89 14.79
N THR A 285 1.79 -15.62 13.53
CA THR A 285 3.16 -15.21 13.19
C THR A 285 3.38 -13.70 13.38
N PRO A 286 4.60 -13.26 13.74
CA PRO A 286 4.93 -11.83 13.78
C PRO A 286 4.69 -11.12 12.44
N THR A 287 4.95 -11.80 11.32
CA THR A 287 4.68 -11.28 9.97
C THR A 287 3.22 -10.89 9.79
N ALA A 288 2.26 -11.76 10.15
CA ALA A 288 0.84 -11.47 10.00
C ALA A 288 0.43 -10.28 10.88
N ARG A 289 0.85 -10.26 12.14
CA ARG A 289 0.60 -9.13 13.07
C ARG A 289 1.11 -7.81 12.51
N ASN A 290 2.34 -7.78 12.00
CA ASN A 290 2.97 -6.58 11.47
C ASN A 290 2.30 -6.11 10.16
N LEU A 291 1.90 -7.03 9.28
CA LEU A 291 1.19 -6.67 8.05
C LEU A 291 -0.24 -6.18 8.30
N ILE A 292 -0.93 -6.73 9.31
CA ILE A 292 -2.22 -6.19 9.78
C ILE A 292 -2.03 -4.81 10.41
N ARG A 293 -0.98 -4.62 11.23
CA ARG A 293 -0.61 -3.30 11.75
C ARG A 293 -0.41 -2.28 10.63
N ILE A 294 0.31 -2.65 9.56
CA ILE A 294 0.51 -1.77 8.40
C ILE A 294 -0.81 -1.37 7.72
N PHE A 295 -1.78 -2.28 7.67
CA PHE A 295 -3.12 -1.94 7.18
C PHE A 295 -3.75 -0.83 8.05
N PHE A 296 -3.70 -0.95 9.38
CA PHE A 296 -4.24 0.08 10.28
C PHE A 296 -3.45 1.39 10.22
N LEU A 297 -2.12 1.34 10.09
CA LEU A 297 -1.30 2.52 9.83
C LEU A 297 -1.76 3.21 8.54
N THR A 298 -2.00 2.45 7.46
CA THR A 298 -2.50 2.99 6.20
C THR A 298 -3.84 3.69 6.37
N GLU A 299 -4.79 3.06 7.06
CA GLU A 299 -6.11 3.64 7.30
C GLU A 299 -6.03 4.88 8.20
N ARG A 300 -5.13 4.88 9.18
CA ARG A 300 -4.85 6.05 10.02
C ARG A 300 -4.36 7.22 9.18
N LEU A 301 -3.35 7.03 8.32
CA LEU A 301 -2.83 8.10 7.45
C LEU A 301 -3.92 8.67 6.54
N LYS A 302 -4.73 7.82 5.91
CA LYS A 302 -5.88 8.26 5.09
C LYS A 302 -7.00 8.94 5.92
N GLY A 303 -7.02 8.72 7.23
CA GLY A 303 -7.96 9.28 8.18
C GLY A 303 -7.53 10.65 8.74
N LEU A 304 -6.27 11.07 8.53
CA LEU A 304 -5.77 12.37 9.01
C LEU A 304 -6.43 13.56 8.27
N GLY A 305 -6.85 13.34 7.03
CA GLY A 305 -7.59 14.32 6.23
C GLY A 305 -9.10 14.29 6.48
N GLY A 306 -9.73 15.46 6.38
CA GLY A 306 -11.20 15.57 6.31
C GLY A 306 -11.79 14.97 5.02
N LYS A 307 -13.12 15.04 4.88
CA LYS A 307 -13.81 14.57 3.66
C LYS A 307 -13.63 15.52 2.48
N ASP A 308 -13.49 16.82 2.74
CA ASP A 308 -13.38 17.85 1.72
C ASP A 308 -12.04 18.60 1.88
N HIS A 309 -11.38 18.85 0.75
CA HIS A 309 -10.15 19.62 0.66
C HIS A 309 -10.38 20.99 -0.02
N GLY A 310 -11.50 21.21 -0.72
CA GLY A 310 -11.78 22.47 -1.41
C GLY A 310 -10.66 22.92 -2.37
N ILE A 311 -9.96 21.97 -3.00
CA ILE A 311 -8.89 22.23 -3.97
C ILE A 311 -9.34 21.65 -5.30
N ARG A 312 -9.48 22.50 -6.32
CA ARG A 312 -9.84 22.12 -7.69
C ARG A 312 -8.71 22.43 -8.66
N HIS A 313 -8.05 23.58 -8.48
CA HIS A 313 -6.95 24.03 -9.33
C HIS A 313 -5.62 23.95 -8.58
N VAL A 314 -4.68 23.19 -9.13
CA VAL A 314 -3.30 23.08 -8.64
C VAL A 314 -2.36 23.79 -9.61
N HIS A 315 -1.54 24.70 -9.11
CA HIS A 315 -0.51 25.34 -9.92
C HIS A 315 0.87 24.86 -9.47
N VAL A 316 1.66 24.29 -10.37
CA VAL A 316 2.99 23.75 -10.07
C VAL A 316 4.04 24.65 -10.71
N VAL A 317 5.00 25.12 -9.90
CA VAL A 317 6.10 25.97 -10.37
C VAL A 317 7.39 25.14 -10.41
N GLY A 318 7.93 24.94 -11.61
CA GLY A 318 9.06 24.06 -11.90
C GLY A 318 8.63 22.84 -12.71
N ALA A 319 8.93 22.81 -14.00
CA ALA A 319 8.67 21.70 -14.94
C ALA A 319 9.85 20.71 -15.06
N GLY A 320 10.68 20.64 -14.02
CA GLY A 320 11.66 19.59 -13.83
C GLY A 320 11.02 18.20 -13.71
N VAL A 321 11.82 17.20 -13.32
CA VAL A 321 11.31 15.83 -13.15
C VAL A 321 10.21 15.78 -12.09
N MET A 322 10.45 16.33 -10.90
CA MET A 322 9.50 16.30 -9.79
C MET A 322 8.22 17.09 -10.08
N GLY A 323 8.33 18.38 -10.39
CA GLY A 323 7.14 19.20 -10.61
C GLY A 323 6.31 18.75 -11.81
N GLY A 324 6.95 18.29 -12.91
CA GLY A 324 6.24 17.67 -14.03
C GLY A 324 5.47 16.41 -13.63
N ASP A 325 6.07 15.54 -12.81
CA ASP A 325 5.43 14.32 -12.34
C ASP A 325 4.29 14.58 -11.33
N ILE A 326 4.46 15.59 -10.44
CA ILE A 326 3.41 16.06 -9.52
C ILE A 326 2.22 16.59 -10.32
N ALA A 327 2.49 17.42 -11.33
CA ALA A 327 1.46 18.02 -12.17
C ALA A 327 0.70 16.93 -12.96
N ALA A 328 1.43 16.01 -13.59
CA ALA A 328 0.84 14.88 -14.32
C ALA A 328 0.01 13.96 -13.41
N TRP A 329 0.50 13.63 -12.21
CA TRP A 329 -0.24 12.78 -11.28
C TRP A 329 -1.52 13.46 -10.78
N SER A 330 -1.47 14.76 -10.49
CA SER A 330 -2.63 15.54 -10.07
C SER A 330 -3.71 15.60 -11.17
N ALA A 331 -3.31 15.86 -12.43
CA ALA A 331 -4.23 15.84 -13.57
C ALA A 331 -4.85 14.45 -13.81
N TYR A 332 -4.05 13.38 -13.68
CA TYR A 332 -4.54 12.00 -13.75
C TYR A 332 -5.60 11.70 -12.68
N LYS A 333 -5.47 12.29 -11.50
CA LYS A 333 -6.40 12.14 -10.37
C LYS A 333 -7.63 13.03 -10.45
N GLY A 334 -7.72 13.90 -11.45
CA GLY A 334 -8.93 14.67 -11.76
C GLY A 334 -8.88 16.14 -11.41
N PHE A 335 -7.72 16.67 -11.01
CA PHE A 335 -7.54 18.09 -10.73
C PHE A 335 -7.24 18.87 -12.00
N GLU A 336 -7.66 20.13 -12.06
CA GLU A 336 -7.16 21.08 -13.07
C GLU A 336 -5.76 21.53 -12.66
N VAL A 337 -4.82 21.51 -13.60
CA VAL A 337 -3.40 21.73 -13.32
C VAL A 337 -2.76 22.66 -14.34
N THR A 338 -2.08 23.68 -13.84
CA THR A 338 -1.22 24.56 -14.65
C THR A 338 0.24 24.36 -14.22
N LEU A 339 1.13 24.19 -15.19
CA LEU A 339 2.56 23.93 -14.97
C LEU A 339 3.40 25.08 -15.53
N GLN A 340 4.06 25.80 -14.64
CA GLN A 340 4.94 26.91 -14.96
C GLN A 340 6.42 26.50 -14.90
N ASP A 341 7.23 27.08 -15.78
CA ASP A 341 8.69 27.08 -15.69
C ASP A 341 9.24 28.38 -16.30
N ARG A 342 10.54 28.64 -16.21
CA ARG A 342 11.22 29.80 -16.81
C ARG A 342 11.31 29.73 -18.33
N GLU A 343 11.30 28.53 -18.91
CA GLU A 343 11.45 28.32 -20.34
C GLU A 343 10.51 27.23 -20.87
N GLN A 344 9.93 27.46 -22.05
CA GLN A 344 8.93 26.58 -22.66
C GLN A 344 9.45 25.14 -22.85
N ARG A 345 10.74 24.97 -23.17
CA ARG A 345 11.36 23.64 -23.37
C ARG A 345 11.20 22.70 -22.17
N PHE A 346 11.20 23.23 -20.94
CA PHE A 346 11.04 22.42 -19.73
C PHE A 346 9.58 21.97 -19.57
N ILE A 347 8.64 22.88 -19.85
CA ILE A 347 7.20 22.59 -19.87
C ILE A 347 6.90 21.52 -20.91
N ASP A 348 7.36 21.68 -22.15
CA ASP A 348 7.14 20.73 -23.25
C ASP A 348 7.66 19.33 -22.88
N GLY A 349 8.86 19.27 -22.30
CA GLY A 349 9.44 18.01 -21.82
C GLY A 349 8.60 17.34 -20.73
N ALA A 350 8.04 18.11 -19.80
CA ALA A 350 7.15 17.60 -18.76
C ALA A 350 5.80 17.11 -19.33
N LEU A 351 5.21 17.87 -20.26
CA LEU A 351 3.96 17.49 -20.93
C LEU A 351 4.13 16.19 -21.72
N ALA A 352 5.26 16.00 -22.42
CA ALA A 352 5.55 14.74 -23.11
C ALA A 352 5.60 13.54 -22.15
N ARG A 353 6.29 13.67 -21.01
CA ARG A 353 6.32 12.62 -19.96
C ARG A 353 4.92 12.35 -19.39
N ALA A 354 4.11 13.39 -19.21
CA ALA A 354 2.73 13.25 -18.75
C ALA A 354 1.88 12.42 -19.74
N GLN A 355 2.03 12.64 -21.05
CA GLN A 355 1.33 11.84 -22.06
C GLN A 355 1.71 10.36 -21.99
N GLU A 356 3.00 10.04 -21.79
CA GLU A 356 3.44 8.65 -21.60
C GLU A 356 2.80 8.03 -20.34
N LEU A 357 2.74 8.79 -19.24
CA LEU A 357 2.08 8.35 -18.00
C LEU A 357 0.59 8.07 -18.25
N PHE A 358 -0.11 8.98 -18.93
CA PHE A 358 -1.53 8.84 -19.24
C PHE A 358 -1.79 7.64 -20.15
N ALA A 359 -0.97 7.42 -21.18
CA ALA A 359 -1.07 6.26 -22.06
C ALA A 359 -0.93 4.93 -21.29
N ARG A 360 -0.01 4.88 -20.31
CA ARG A 360 0.21 3.69 -19.46
C ARG A 360 -0.90 3.45 -18.44
N LYS A 361 -1.44 4.52 -17.83
CA LYS A 361 -2.39 4.42 -16.72
C LYS A 361 -3.85 4.38 -17.17
N VAL A 362 -4.19 5.05 -18.27
CA VAL A 362 -5.53 5.11 -18.85
C VAL A 362 -5.59 4.15 -20.03
N LYS A 363 -6.03 2.92 -19.76
CA LYS A 363 -6.13 1.86 -20.79
C LYS A 363 -7.17 2.16 -21.86
N ASP A 364 -8.23 2.89 -21.49
CA ASP A 364 -9.31 3.30 -22.39
C ASP A 364 -8.89 4.57 -23.14
N GLU A 365 -8.66 4.44 -24.44
CA GLU A 365 -8.13 5.52 -25.28
C GLU A 365 -9.08 6.70 -25.38
N ALA A 366 -10.41 6.45 -25.34
CA ALA A 366 -11.42 7.50 -25.44
C ALA A 366 -11.41 8.46 -24.22
N LYS A 367 -10.87 8.02 -23.08
CA LYS A 367 -10.78 8.84 -21.86
C LYS A 367 -9.47 9.62 -21.76
N ARG A 368 -8.45 9.31 -22.57
CA ARG A 368 -7.13 9.97 -22.50
C ARG A 368 -7.19 11.47 -22.80
N PRO A 369 -7.91 11.96 -23.83
CA PRO A 369 -7.94 13.40 -24.14
C PRO A 369 -8.48 14.25 -22.98
N ALA A 370 -9.51 13.77 -22.29
CA ALA A 370 -10.09 14.47 -21.15
C ALA A 370 -9.12 14.57 -19.96
N VAL A 371 -8.28 13.55 -19.73
CA VAL A 371 -7.24 13.61 -18.70
C VAL A 371 -6.11 14.56 -19.11
N ALA A 372 -5.68 14.49 -20.37
CA ALA A 372 -4.64 15.35 -20.91
C ALA A 372 -5.02 16.84 -20.86
N ALA A 373 -6.28 17.18 -21.16
CA ALA A 373 -6.78 18.56 -21.17
C ALA A 373 -6.71 19.26 -19.80
N ARG A 374 -6.63 18.49 -18.70
CA ARG A 374 -6.50 19.04 -17.34
C ARG A 374 -5.11 19.57 -17.03
N LEU A 375 -4.07 19.14 -17.77
CA LEU A 375 -2.70 19.60 -17.56
C LEU A 375 -2.32 20.60 -18.66
N LYS A 376 -2.14 21.86 -18.27
CA LYS A 376 -1.82 22.97 -19.19
C LYS A 376 -0.46 23.55 -18.86
N GLY A 377 0.35 23.79 -19.88
CA GLY A 377 1.59 24.57 -19.75
C GLY A 377 1.27 26.05 -19.56
N ASP A 378 2.02 26.73 -18.68
CA ASP A 378 1.79 28.13 -18.32
C ASP A 378 3.11 28.87 -18.09
N LEU A 379 3.76 29.29 -19.18
CA LEU A 379 5.03 30.00 -19.13
C LEU A 379 4.94 31.34 -18.38
N ALA A 380 3.81 32.05 -18.50
CA ALA A 380 3.59 33.36 -17.88
C ALA A 380 3.13 33.26 -16.41
N GLY A 381 2.83 32.05 -15.92
CA GLY A 381 2.32 31.81 -14.58
C GLY A 381 0.94 32.41 -14.33
N GLN A 382 0.08 32.55 -15.35
CA GLN A 382 -1.26 33.14 -15.20
C GLN A 382 -2.15 32.34 -14.25
N GLY A 383 -1.94 31.03 -14.15
CA GLY A 383 -2.69 30.13 -13.28
C GLY A 383 -2.47 30.35 -11.78
N VAL A 384 -1.47 31.15 -11.36
CA VAL A 384 -1.22 31.46 -9.95
C VAL A 384 -2.44 32.11 -9.28
N GLY A 385 -3.14 33.01 -9.99
CA GLY A 385 -4.33 33.69 -9.46
C GLY A 385 -5.60 32.82 -9.44
N GLU A 386 -5.58 31.71 -10.16
CA GLU A 386 -6.70 30.75 -10.23
C GLU A 386 -6.49 29.53 -9.32
N ALA A 387 -5.29 29.34 -8.80
CA ALA A 387 -4.93 28.18 -7.99
C ALA A 387 -5.56 28.23 -6.59
N ASP A 388 -6.03 27.09 -6.12
CA ASP A 388 -6.37 26.88 -4.70
C ASP A 388 -5.15 26.34 -3.92
N LEU A 389 -4.22 25.70 -4.64
CA LEU A 389 -2.96 25.17 -4.13
C LEU A 389 -1.83 25.45 -5.13
N VAL A 390 -0.78 26.11 -4.67
CA VAL A 390 0.48 26.29 -5.40
C VAL A 390 1.53 25.36 -4.82
N ILE A 391 2.24 24.62 -5.68
CA ILE A 391 3.32 23.70 -5.32
C ILE A 391 4.61 24.15 -6.01
N GLU A 392 5.56 24.63 -5.23
CA GLU A 392 6.90 24.96 -5.69
C GLU A 392 7.78 23.71 -5.75
N ALA A 393 8.40 23.47 -6.91
CA ALA A 393 9.31 22.35 -7.18
C ALA A 393 10.50 22.80 -8.06
N ILE A 394 11.05 23.98 -7.78
CA ILE A 394 12.25 24.53 -8.40
C ILE A 394 13.53 23.95 -7.75
N ILE A 395 14.69 24.42 -8.19
CA ILE A 395 15.99 23.98 -7.68
C ILE A 395 16.11 24.15 -6.16
N GLU A 396 16.92 23.30 -5.53
CA GLU A 396 17.15 23.30 -4.09
C GLU A 396 18.15 24.41 -3.69
N ASN A 397 17.70 25.67 -3.82
CA ASN A 397 18.45 26.86 -3.44
C ASN A 397 17.52 27.80 -2.62
N PRO A 398 17.88 28.16 -1.37
CA PRO A 398 17.03 28.99 -0.52
C PRO A 398 16.68 30.36 -1.11
N GLU A 399 17.66 31.08 -1.68
CA GLU A 399 17.45 32.42 -2.26
C GLU A 399 16.47 32.37 -3.44
N ALA A 400 16.69 31.44 -4.38
CA ALA A 400 15.81 31.28 -5.54
C ALA A 400 14.36 30.95 -5.14
N LYS A 401 14.17 30.16 -4.06
CA LYS A 401 12.85 29.85 -3.51
C LYS A 401 12.21 31.10 -2.88
N ARG A 402 12.96 31.86 -2.08
CA ARG A 402 12.47 33.11 -1.44
C ARG A 402 12.05 34.14 -2.48
N ASP A 403 12.88 34.37 -3.51
CA ASP A 403 12.56 35.28 -4.61
C ASP A 403 11.28 34.88 -5.33
N LEU A 404 11.11 33.58 -5.57
CA LEU A 404 9.89 33.06 -6.17
C LEU A 404 8.66 33.29 -5.26
N TYR A 405 8.77 33.06 -3.96
CA TYR A 405 7.65 33.27 -3.03
C TYR A 405 7.20 34.74 -3.03
N HIS A 406 8.14 35.69 -2.99
CA HIS A 406 7.83 37.12 -3.08
C HIS A 406 7.11 37.50 -4.38
N LEU A 407 7.43 36.83 -5.50
CA LEU A 407 6.73 37.04 -6.77
C LEU A 407 5.32 36.43 -6.78
N LEU A 408 5.13 35.28 -6.13
CA LEU A 408 3.87 34.54 -6.14
C LEU A 408 2.84 35.11 -5.17
N GLU A 409 3.24 35.43 -3.92
CA GLU A 409 2.31 35.79 -2.83
C GLU A 409 1.28 36.88 -3.19
N PRO A 410 1.66 38.01 -3.85
CA PRO A 410 0.70 39.05 -4.20
C PRO A 410 -0.36 38.61 -5.23
N ARG A 411 -0.09 37.52 -5.96
CA ARG A 411 -0.94 37.00 -7.03
C ARG A 411 -1.86 35.87 -6.55
N LEU A 412 -1.64 35.34 -5.35
CA LEU A 412 -2.44 34.24 -4.79
C LEU A 412 -3.82 34.73 -4.36
N LYS A 413 -4.83 33.87 -4.51
CA LYS A 413 -6.12 34.05 -3.82
C LYS A 413 -5.93 34.15 -2.32
N ASP A 414 -6.89 34.76 -1.63
CA ASP A 414 -6.84 34.93 -0.17
C ASP A 414 -6.84 33.61 0.61
N ASP A 415 -7.51 32.58 0.07
CA ASP A 415 -7.63 31.26 0.68
C ASP A 415 -6.69 30.20 0.06
N ALA A 416 -5.87 30.59 -0.92
CA ALA A 416 -4.92 29.70 -1.58
C ALA A 416 -3.81 29.27 -0.62
N LEU A 417 -3.33 28.04 -0.81
CA LEU A 417 -2.18 27.50 -0.09
C LEU A 417 -0.92 27.64 -0.95
N LEU A 418 0.18 28.05 -0.33
CA LEU A 418 1.51 27.98 -0.95
C LEU A 418 2.26 26.82 -0.30
N THR A 419 2.79 25.91 -1.11
CA THR A 419 3.56 24.78 -0.61
C THR A 419 4.88 24.61 -1.34
N THR A 420 5.86 24.01 -0.66
CA THR A 420 7.17 23.70 -1.23
C THR A 420 7.46 22.20 -1.21
N ASN A 421 8.00 21.68 -2.30
CA ASN A 421 8.52 20.31 -2.40
C ASN A 421 10.03 20.24 -2.08
N THR A 422 10.56 21.16 -1.27
CA THR A 422 11.93 21.04 -0.74
C THR A 422 12.13 19.69 -0.04
N SER A 423 13.34 19.16 -0.10
CA SER A 423 13.72 17.83 0.42
C SER A 423 14.70 17.91 1.58
N SER A 424 15.41 19.04 1.73
CA SER A 424 16.41 19.21 2.80
C SER A 424 16.36 20.56 3.50
N ILE A 425 15.92 21.64 2.85
CA ILE A 425 15.93 22.98 3.45
C ILE A 425 14.91 23.05 4.60
N PRO A 426 15.32 23.46 5.81
CA PRO A 426 14.40 23.60 6.94
C PRO A 426 13.26 24.57 6.62
N LEU A 427 12.03 24.15 6.95
CA LEU A 427 10.86 24.95 6.59
C LEU A 427 10.79 26.26 7.38
N ASP A 428 11.33 26.26 8.61
CA ASP A 428 11.39 27.45 9.45
C ASP A 428 12.24 28.57 8.81
N GLU A 429 13.30 28.22 8.08
CA GLU A 429 14.14 29.18 7.35
C GLU A 429 13.37 29.81 6.17
N LEU A 430 12.64 29.00 5.40
CA LEU A 430 11.84 29.50 4.28
C LEU A 430 10.66 30.36 4.77
N ARG A 431 10.03 29.96 5.88
CA ARG A 431 8.88 30.64 6.47
C ARG A 431 9.16 32.10 6.82
N GLU A 432 10.38 32.45 7.23
CA GLU A 432 10.72 33.83 7.61
C GLU A 432 10.48 34.85 6.50
N HIS A 433 10.47 34.39 5.25
CA HIS A 433 10.27 35.21 4.05
C HIS A 433 8.84 35.13 3.48
N ILE A 434 7.91 34.48 4.18
CA ILE A 434 6.52 34.32 3.76
C ILE A 434 5.62 35.29 4.52
N ALA A 435 4.89 36.16 3.81
CA ALA A 435 3.93 37.07 4.41
C ALA A 435 2.72 36.34 5.01
N ARG A 436 2.21 35.31 4.31
CA ARG A 436 1.04 34.51 4.72
C ARG A 436 1.43 33.19 5.38
N ALA A 437 2.35 33.22 6.34
CA ALA A 437 2.92 32.02 6.98
C ALA A 437 1.89 30.97 7.45
N PRO A 438 0.70 31.31 8.00
CA PRO A 438 -0.29 30.31 8.38
C PRO A 438 -0.83 29.43 7.23
N ARG A 439 -0.60 29.81 5.97
CA ARG A 439 -1.02 29.09 4.76
C ARG A 439 0.15 28.50 3.97
N PHE A 440 1.35 28.51 4.55
CA PHE A 440 2.56 27.96 3.95
C PHE A 440 2.96 26.64 4.62
N ALA A 441 3.22 25.62 3.82
CA ALA A 441 3.63 24.31 4.35
C ALA A 441 4.59 23.61 3.38
N GLY A 442 5.36 22.64 3.87
CA GLY A 442 6.03 21.72 2.95
C GLY A 442 5.07 20.61 2.51
N LEU A 443 5.15 20.24 1.24
CA LEU A 443 4.42 19.13 0.64
C LEU A 443 5.44 18.27 -0.12
N HIS A 444 6.18 17.45 0.62
CA HIS A 444 7.34 16.74 0.12
C HIS A 444 6.94 15.39 -0.47
N TYR A 445 7.06 15.30 -1.80
CA TYR A 445 6.83 14.10 -2.60
C TYR A 445 8.13 13.33 -2.84
N PHE A 446 7.99 12.01 -3.04
CA PHE A 446 9.10 11.11 -3.33
C PHE A 446 9.07 10.65 -4.79
N ASN A 447 10.25 10.59 -5.43
CA ASN A 447 10.42 10.13 -6.81
C ASN A 447 10.46 8.59 -6.88
N PRO A 448 9.74 7.92 -7.79
CA PRO A 448 8.75 8.45 -8.74
C PRO A 448 7.39 8.71 -8.11
N VAL A 449 6.81 9.89 -8.40
CA VAL A 449 5.56 10.36 -7.79
C VAL A 449 4.43 9.36 -8.06
N ALA A 450 4.34 8.73 -9.23
CA ALA A 450 3.28 7.76 -9.53
C ALA A 450 3.39 6.42 -8.77
N GLN A 451 4.52 6.14 -8.12
CA GLN A 451 4.82 4.87 -7.43
C GLN A 451 4.93 5.03 -5.91
N MET A 452 5.53 6.13 -5.45
CA MET A 452 5.73 6.37 -4.03
C MET A 452 4.43 6.81 -3.36
N PRO A 453 3.91 6.08 -2.36
CA PRO A 453 2.61 6.40 -1.78
C PRO A 453 2.66 7.53 -0.76
N LEU A 454 3.80 7.76 -0.11
CA LEU A 454 3.95 8.76 0.96
C LEU A 454 4.05 10.19 0.40
N VAL A 455 3.48 11.15 1.15
CA VAL A 455 3.77 12.58 1.05
C VAL A 455 3.96 13.12 2.48
N GLU A 456 5.08 13.76 2.74
CA GLU A 456 5.32 14.44 4.03
C GLU A 456 4.68 15.83 4.00
N ILE A 457 3.81 16.11 4.98
CA ILE A 457 3.26 17.46 5.21
C ILE A 457 4.15 18.10 6.26
N VAL A 458 5.10 18.91 5.81
CA VAL A 458 6.09 19.53 6.68
C VAL A 458 5.48 20.78 7.33
N GLN A 459 5.60 20.84 8.65
CA GLN A 459 5.00 21.87 9.49
C GLN A 459 6.06 22.80 10.07
N HIS A 460 5.64 24.02 10.35
CA HIS A 460 6.41 25.02 11.07
C HIS A 460 5.55 25.62 12.19
N ASP A 461 6.18 26.33 13.12
CA ASP A 461 5.54 26.91 14.32
C ASP A 461 4.32 27.81 14.06
N ARG A 462 4.24 28.51 12.92
CA ARG A 462 3.11 29.41 12.56
C ARG A 462 2.01 28.80 11.68
N LEU A 463 2.07 27.51 11.36
CA LEU A 463 1.15 26.89 10.39
C LEU A 463 -0.23 26.68 11.03
N ASP A 464 -1.30 27.04 10.31
CA ASP A 464 -2.66 26.73 10.75
C ASP A 464 -2.89 25.20 10.71
N PRO A 465 -3.25 24.54 11.83
CA PRO A 465 -3.56 23.11 11.85
C PRO A 465 -4.69 22.70 10.88
N ALA A 466 -5.58 23.62 10.50
CA ALA A 466 -6.60 23.36 9.48
C ALA A 466 -6.00 23.14 8.08
N VAL A 467 -4.87 23.80 7.77
CA VAL A 467 -4.14 23.62 6.51
C VAL A 467 -3.54 22.22 6.43
N VAL A 468 -3.00 21.69 7.53
CA VAL A 468 -2.49 20.31 7.60
C VAL A 468 -3.60 19.31 7.25
N ARG A 469 -4.81 19.48 7.83
CA ARG A 469 -5.97 18.63 7.51
C ARG A 469 -6.43 18.77 6.05
N ARG A 470 -6.42 19.98 5.51
CA ARG A 470 -6.78 20.27 4.10
C ARG A 470 -5.79 19.60 3.13
N LEU A 471 -4.49 19.72 3.39
CA LEU A 471 -3.44 19.06 2.61
C LEU A 471 -3.51 17.54 2.74
N ALA A 472 -3.79 17.01 3.94
CA ALA A 472 -3.99 15.56 4.13
C ALA A 472 -5.19 15.02 3.34
N ALA A 473 -6.30 15.78 3.29
CA ALA A 473 -7.46 15.44 2.46
C ALA A 473 -7.13 15.49 0.95
N PHE A 474 -6.32 16.45 0.51
CA PHE A 474 -5.82 16.53 -0.86
C PHE A 474 -4.91 15.33 -1.21
N CYS A 475 -3.94 14.99 -0.35
CA CYS A 475 -3.09 13.81 -0.52
C CYS A 475 -3.93 12.53 -0.66
N LYS A 476 -4.96 12.37 0.17
CA LYS A 476 -5.90 11.23 0.07
C LYS A 476 -6.59 11.18 -1.30
N ALA A 477 -7.07 12.32 -1.82
CA ALA A 477 -7.68 12.39 -3.14
C ALA A 477 -6.70 12.04 -4.28
N LEU A 478 -5.40 12.22 -4.06
CA LEU A 478 -4.33 11.77 -4.97
C LEU A 478 -3.95 10.28 -4.82
N ASP A 479 -4.64 9.51 -3.97
CA ASP A 479 -4.22 8.19 -3.51
C ASP A 479 -2.81 8.19 -2.88
N LYS A 480 -2.50 9.22 -2.10
CA LYS A 480 -1.29 9.37 -1.29
C LYS A 480 -1.57 9.25 0.19
N PHE A 481 -0.54 8.89 0.94
CA PHE A 481 -0.56 8.77 2.39
C PHE A 481 0.12 10.01 2.99
N PRO A 482 -0.66 10.93 3.57
CA PRO A 482 -0.09 12.11 4.22
C PRO A 482 0.52 11.72 5.56
N VAL A 483 1.75 12.17 5.84
CA VAL A 483 2.36 12.11 7.18
C VAL A 483 2.75 13.53 7.59
N PRO A 484 2.08 14.11 8.59
CA PRO A 484 2.52 15.37 9.19
C PRO A 484 3.86 15.19 9.89
N VAL A 485 4.83 16.04 9.57
CA VAL A 485 6.19 16.03 10.12
C VAL A 485 6.62 17.44 10.52
N ALA A 486 7.57 17.56 11.45
CA ALA A 486 8.20 18.84 11.80
C ALA A 486 9.18 19.29 10.70
N GLY A 487 9.39 20.61 10.62
CA GLY A 487 10.29 21.28 9.67
C GLY A 487 11.79 21.16 9.94
N THR A 488 12.23 20.11 10.65
CA THR A 488 13.65 19.87 10.94
C THR A 488 14.44 19.50 9.67
N PRO A 489 15.76 19.72 9.61
CA PRO A 489 16.59 19.30 8.48
C PRO A 489 16.32 17.84 8.06
N GLY A 490 16.00 17.63 6.77
CA GLY A 490 15.65 16.34 6.18
C GLY A 490 14.36 15.68 6.71
N PHE A 491 13.54 16.40 7.46
CA PHE A 491 12.22 15.99 7.96
C PHE A 491 12.26 14.65 8.70
N LEU A 492 11.45 13.67 8.29
CA LEU A 492 11.47 12.32 8.84
C LEU A 492 12.24 11.36 7.93
N VAL A 493 11.79 11.20 6.68
CA VAL A 493 12.27 10.11 5.81
C VAL A 493 13.74 10.29 5.44
N ASN A 494 14.15 11.47 4.99
CA ASN A 494 15.53 11.72 4.60
C ASN A 494 16.45 11.69 5.82
N ARG A 495 16.02 12.28 6.94
CA ARG A 495 16.75 12.25 8.22
C ARG A 495 17.04 10.82 8.68
N VAL A 496 16.04 9.93 8.67
CA VAL A 496 16.19 8.52 9.08
C VAL A 496 17.00 7.69 8.07
N LEU A 497 16.83 7.95 6.77
CA LEU A 497 17.49 7.17 5.71
C LEU A 497 18.97 7.52 5.53
N PHE A 498 19.34 8.78 5.77
CA PHE A 498 20.68 9.27 5.50
C PHE A 498 21.80 8.52 6.26
N PRO A 499 21.70 8.26 7.59
CA PRO A 499 22.71 7.47 8.31
C PRO A 499 22.91 6.06 7.74
N TYR A 500 21.86 5.42 7.25
CA TYR A 500 21.94 4.11 6.60
C TYR A 500 22.71 4.15 5.28
N MET A 501 22.45 5.16 4.45
CA MET A 501 23.19 5.36 3.20
C MET A 501 24.65 5.74 3.47
N LEU A 502 24.88 6.60 4.47
CA LEU A 502 26.20 7.06 4.85
C LEU A 502 27.08 5.92 5.36
N GLU A 503 26.54 5.07 6.24
CA GLU A 503 27.29 3.92 6.75
C GLU A 503 27.53 2.89 5.64
N ALA A 504 26.59 2.69 4.71
CA ALA A 504 26.84 1.83 3.55
C ALA A 504 28.00 2.34 2.67
N ALA A 505 28.07 3.65 2.41
CA ALA A 505 29.19 4.25 1.68
C ALA A 505 30.51 4.15 2.47
N THR A 506 30.45 4.30 3.79
CA THR A 506 31.61 4.15 4.70
C THR A 506 32.15 2.73 4.67
N VAL A 507 31.28 1.74 4.88
CA VAL A 507 31.60 0.30 4.80
C VAL A 507 32.16 -0.08 3.43
N HIS A 508 31.65 0.54 2.36
CA HIS A 508 32.18 0.35 1.03
C HIS A 508 33.60 0.92 0.88
N ALA A 509 33.85 2.11 1.41
CA ALA A 509 35.18 2.74 1.44
C ALA A 509 36.18 1.95 2.30
N GLU A 510 35.72 1.24 3.34
CA GLU A 510 36.52 0.29 4.13
C GLU A 510 36.85 -1.02 3.37
N GLY A 511 36.40 -1.17 2.11
CA GLY A 511 36.78 -2.27 1.23
C GLY A 511 35.75 -3.41 1.17
N VAL A 512 34.58 -3.28 1.78
CA VAL A 512 33.51 -4.29 1.63
C VAL A 512 32.88 -4.17 0.24
N PRO A 513 32.79 -5.26 -0.55
CA PRO A 513 32.19 -5.21 -1.88
C PRO A 513 30.72 -4.77 -1.80
N GLY A 514 30.32 -3.80 -2.63
CA GLY A 514 28.96 -3.24 -2.59
C GLY A 514 27.86 -4.31 -2.75
N VAL A 515 28.12 -5.36 -3.54
CA VAL A 515 27.15 -6.47 -3.72
C VAL A 515 26.89 -7.24 -2.41
N VAL A 516 27.87 -7.29 -1.51
CA VAL A 516 27.74 -7.92 -0.19
C VAL A 516 26.91 -7.04 0.72
N ILE A 517 27.16 -5.72 0.71
CA ILE A 517 26.39 -4.71 1.44
C ILE A 517 24.91 -4.74 1.00
N ASP A 518 24.66 -4.70 -0.30
CA ASP A 518 23.32 -4.80 -0.89
C ASP A 518 22.61 -6.10 -0.50
N LYS A 519 23.31 -7.24 -0.56
CA LYS A 519 22.76 -8.53 -0.16
C LYS A 519 22.40 -8.57 1.32
N ALA A 520 23.18 -7.94 2.21
CA ALA A 520 22.89 -7.86 3.63
C ALA A 520 21.58 -7.07 3.89
N ALA A 521 21.43 -5.89 3.28
CA ALA A 521 20.21 -5.09 3.43
C ALA A 521 18.96 -5.79 2.84
N VAL A 522 19.08 -6.41 1.66
CA VAL A 522 17.97 -7.17 1.04
C VAL A 522 17.68 -8.47 1.81
N LYS A 523 18.67 -9.03 2.52
CA LYS A 523 18.46 -10.14 3.45
C LYS A 523 17.71 -9.68 4.69
N PHE A 524 18.03 -8.50 5.24
CA PHE A 524 17.28 -7.92 6.35
C PHE A 524 15.81 -7.67 5.98
N GLY A 525 15.56 -7.23 4.75
CA GLY A 525 14.22 -7.03 4.20
C GLY A 525 14.00 -5.73 3.44
N MET A 526 15.05 -4.93 3.22
CA MET A 526 14.98 -3.69 2.44
C MET A 526 14.63 -3.99 0.96
N PRO A 527 13.89 -3.09 0.28
CA PRO A 527 13.43 -3.32 -1.09
C PRO A 527 14.58 -3.28 -2.11
N MET A 528 15.63 -2.54 -1.78
CA MET A 528 16.83 -2.31 -2.59
C MET A 528 18.04 -2.24 -1.64
N GLY A 529 19.20 -2.66 -2.12
CA GLY A 529 20.45 -2.50 -1.39
C GLY A 529 20.90 -1.04 -1.35
N PRO A 530 21.64 -0.59 -0.32
CA PRO A 530 21.97 0.81 -0.14
C PRO A 530 22.92 1.36 -1.21
N ILE A 531 23.81 0.55 -1.78
CA ILE A 531 24.73 1.00 -2.83
C ILE A 531 23.94 1.26 -4.12
N GLU A 532 23.04 0.34 -4.47
CA GLU A 532 22.11 0.55 -5.59
C GLU A 532 21.17 1.73 -5.35
N LEU A 533 20.75 1.96 -4.11
CA LEU A 533 19.88 3.07 -3.73
C LEU A 533 20.57 4.43 -3.92
N ILE A 534 21.81 4.58 -3.43
CA ILE A 534 22.63 5.79 -3.62
C ILE A 534 22.73 6.15 -5.11
N ASP A 535 23.06 5.16 -5.95
CA ASP A 535 23.16 5.36 -7.40
C ASP A 535 21.81 5.68 -8.06
N THR A 536 20.71 5.13 -7.53
CA THR A 536 19.36 5.35 -8.07
C THR A 536 18.85 6.75 -7.77
N VAL A 537 19.08 7.24 -6.55
CA VAL A 537 18.77 8.61 -6.13
C VAL A 537 19.67 9.60 -6.88
N GLY A 538 20.95 9.25 -6.98
CA GLY A 538 22.01 10.02 -7.61
C GLY A 538 22.98 10.56 -6.56
N LEU A 539 24.27 10.44 -6.87
CA LEU A 539 25.35 10.87 -5.99
C LEU A 539 25.33 12.40 -5.78
N ASP A 540 24.86 13.17 -6.75
CA ASP A 540 24.66 14.61 -6.69
C ASP A 540 23.62 15.00 -5.61
N VAL A 541 22.50 14.28 -5.58
CA VAL A 541 21.45 14.50 -4.59
C VAL A 541 21.91 14.04 -3.20
N ALA A 542 22.58 12.88 -3.12
CA ALA A 542 23.13 12.38 -1.86
C ALA A 542 24.17 13.35 -1.24
N GLN A 543 25.00 13.99 -2.09
CA GLN A 543 25.93 15.03 -1.66
C GLN A 543 25.21 16.27 -1.12
N GLY A 544 24.19 16.77 -1.83
CA GLY A 544 23.40 17.93 -1.40
C GLY A 544 22.68 17.69 -0.06
N VAL A 545 21.99 16.56 0.07
CA VAL A 545 21.35 16.16 1.33
C VAL A 545 22.39 15.97 2.44
N GLY A 546 23.55 15.41 2.11
CA GLY A 546 24.63 15.20 3.07
C GLY A 546 25.25 16.50 3.58
N ALA A 547 25.34 17.55 2.75
CA ALA A 547 25.83 18.86 3.17
C ALA A 547 24.94 19.49 4.25
N GLU A 548 23.62 19.26 4.18
CA GLU A 548 22.64 19.79 5.13
C GLU A 548 22.53 18.92 6.39
N LEU A 549 22.42 17.60 6.22
CA LEU A 549 22.16 16.67 7.34
C LEU A 549 23.41 16.32 8.16
N SER A 550 24.59 16.28 7.56
CA SER A 550 25.79 15.82 8.27
C SER A 550 26.19 16.75 9.41
N PRO A 551 26.20 18.09 9.24
CA PRO A 551 26.43 19.01 10.36
C PRO A 551 25.38 18.87 11.47
N PHE A 552 24.10 18.80 11.07
CA PHE A 552 22.98 18.65 12.00
C PHE A 552 23.06 17.35 12.83
N LEU A 553 23.46 16.24 12.20
CA LEU A 553 23.58 14.94 12.85
C LEU A 553 24.95 14.72 13.51
N GLY A 554 25.93 15.61 13.31
CA GLY A 554 27.31 15.39 13.75
C GLY A 554 27.98 14.18 13.09
N LEU A 555 27.65 13.92 11.82
CA LEU A 555 28.22 12.83 11.03
C LEU A 555 29.26 13.35 10.03
N GLN A 556 30.19 12.50 9.62
CA GLN A 556 31.18 12.84 8.60
C GLN A 556 30.82 12.19 7.27
N VAL A 557 30.86 12.98 6.19
CA VAL A 557 30.64 12.46 4.84
C VAL A 557 31.91 11.77 4.33
N PRO A 558 31.86 10.46 3.97
CA PRO A 558 32.99 9.77 3.37
C PRO A 558 33.43 10.47 2.08
N ALA A 559 34.73 10.42 1.76
CA ALA A 559 35.29 11.02 0.54
C ALA A 559 34.54 10.57 -0.73
N ALA A 560 34.08 9.31 -0.76
CA ALA A 560 33.31 8.74 -1.88
C ALA A 560 31.98 9.45 -2.18
N LEU A 561 31.39 10.15 -1.19
CA LEU A 561 30.19 10.97 -1.34
C LEU A 561 30.49 12.46 -1.32
N ALA A 562 31.67 12.87 -0.84
CA ALA A 562 32.06 14.27 -0.73
C ALA A 562 32.42 14.92 -2.08
N SER A 563 32.90 14.13 -3.05
CA SER A 563 33.20 14.59 -4.41
C SER A 563 32.57 13.68 -5.46
N VAL A 564 31.62 14.21 -6.23
CA VAL A 564 31.00 13.49 -7.34
C VAL A 564 31.76 13.81 -8.63
N GLU A 565 32.39 12.80 -9.24
CA GLU A 565 33.06 12.96 -10.52
C GLU A 565 32.06 13.33 -11.63
N PRO A 566 32.39 14.29 -12.53
CA PRO A 566 31.53 14.64 -13.66
C PRO A 566 31.18 13.41 -14.51
N GLY A 567 29.90 13.22 -14.80
CA GLY A 567 29.41 12.07 -15.58
C GLY A 567 29.32 10.75 -14.80
N LYS A 568 29.50 10.76 -13.47
CA LYS A 568 29.31 9.59 -12.60
C LYS A 568 28.23 9.81 -11.54
N ARG A 569 27.08 10.39 -11.89
CA ARG A 569 25.98 10.64 -10.93
C ARG A 569 25.09 9.43 -10.65
N GLY A 570 25.55 8.21 -10.93
CA GLY A 570 24.77 6.98 -10.77
C GLY A 570 23.92 6.65 -11.99
N LYS A 571 22.69 6.18 -11.76
CA LYS A 571 21.77 5.70 -12.80
C LYS A 571 21.50 6.73 -13.90
N LYS A 572 21.52 8.02 -13.56
CA LYS A 572 21.25 9.14 -14.49
C LYS A 572 22.29 9.21 -15.62
N ASP A 573 23.56 8.96 -15.29
CA ASP A 573 24.68 9.06 -16.25
C ASP A 573 25.12 7.69 -16.79
N GLY A 574 24.50 6.60 -16.33
CA GLY A 574 24.92 5.25 -16.70
C GLY A 574 26.11 4.73 -15.87
N GLN A 575 26.60 5.50 -14.91
CA GLN A 575 27.77 5.17 -14.09
C GLN A 575 27.70 5.89 -12.74
N GLY A 576 27.97 5.18 -11.65
CA GLY A 576 28.19 5.69 -10.29
C GLY A 576 29.06 4.71 -9.51
N LEU A 577 28.60 4.30 -8.32
CA LEU A 577 29.19 3.20 -7.55
C LEU A 577 29.06 1.86 -8.29
N TYR A 578 28.01 1.70 -9.09
CA TYR A 578 27.87 0.65 -10.10
C TYR A 578 27.89 1.23 -11.51
N LYS A 579 28.25 0.38 -12.47
CA LYS A 579 27.94 0.63 -13.88
C LYS A 579 26.46 0.35 -14.13
N TRP A 580 25.80 1.15 -14.95
CA TRP A 580 24.40 0.98 -15.31
C TRP A 580 24.24 0.74 -16.81
N GLU A 581 23.53 -0.32 -17.17
CA GLU A 581 23.25 -0.68 -18.56
C GLU A 581 21.78 -0.46 -18.89
N ARG A 582 21.54 0.15 -20.04
CA ARG A 582 20.19 0.40 -20.55
C ARG A 582 19.66 -0.87 -21.21
N THR A 583 18.49 -1.32 -20.76
CA THR A 583 17.79 -2.50 -21.30
C THR A 583 16.41 -2.10 -21.81
N ASP A 584 15.74 -2.99 -22.54
CA ASP A 584 14.36 -2.81 -23.00
C ASP A 584 13.36 -2.56 -21.85
N LYS A 585 13.74 -2.93 -20.63
CA LYS A 585 12.94 -2.77 -19.41
C LYS A 585 13.43 -1.62 -18.51
N GLY A 586 14.30 -0.75 -19.04
CA GLY A 586 14.93 0.37 -18.32
C GLY A 586 16.38 0.11 -17.95
N SER A 587 17.00 1.00 -17.16
CA SER A 587 18.40 0.88 -16.74
C SER A 587 18.54 -0.06 -15.53
N LYS A 588 19.56 -0.93 -15.55
CA LYS A 588 19.89 -1.87 -14.46
C LYS A 588 21.36 -1.76 -14.04
N PRO A 589 21.68 -1.99 -12.76
CA PRO A 589 23.06 -2.00 -12.29
C PRO A 589 23.76 -3.29 -12.69
N VAL A 590 25.01 -3.19 -13.12
CA VAL A 590 25.95 -4.29 -13.34
C VAL A 590 26.67 -4.53 -12.02
N LYS A 591 26.23 -5.54 -11.27
CA LYS A 591 26.80 -5.87 -9.96
C LYS A 591 27.96 -6.87 -10.14
N PRO A 592 29.21 -6.50 -9.80
CA PRO A 592 30.32 -7.44 -9.84
C PRO A 592 30.09 -8.58 -8.85
N GLU A 593 30.60 -9.77 -9.15
CA GLU A 593 30.61 -10.86 -8.18
C GLU A 593 31.56 -10.52 -7.03
N ALA A 594 31.19 -10.94 -5.82
CA ALA A 594 32.09 -10.84 -4.69
C ALA A 594 33.28 -11.80 -4.93
N PRO A 595 34.50 -11.47 -4.45
CA PRO A 595 35.64 -12.38 -4.52
C PRO A 595 35.28 -13.77 -3.98
N ALA A 596 35.77 -14.83 -4.63
CA ALA A 596 35.48 -16.19 -4.22
C ALA A 596 35.92 -16.43 -2.77
N GLY A 597 35.01 -16.96 -1.93
CA GLY A 597 35.27 -17.20 -0.51
C GLY A 597 35.19 -15.96 0.39
N TYR A 598 34.82 -14.78 -0.13
CA TYR A 598 34.68 -13.57 0.68
C TYR A 598 33.61 -13.75 1.77
N GLN A 599 34.01 -13.52 3.03
CA GLN A 599 33.10 -13.54 4.18
C GLN A 599 32.72 -12.11 4.55
N ALA A 600 31.41 -11.85 4.59
CA ALA A 600 30.92 -10.57 5.07
C ALA A 600 31.28 -10.38 6.55
N PRO A 601 31.60 -9.15 6.99
CA PRO A 601 31.70 -8.85 8.42
C PRO A 601 30.44 -9.31 9.15
N SER A 602 30.59 -9.96 10.31
CA SER A 602 29.47 -10.54 11.06
C SER A 602 28.50 -9.47 11.59
N ASP A 603 29.00 -8.26 11.79
CA ASP A 603 28.27 -7.07 12.24
C ASP A 603 27.74 -6.22 11.09
N LEU A 604 27.91 -6.62 9.82
CA LEU A 604 27.51 -5.81 8.66
C LEU A 604 26.03 -5.43 8.68
N GLU A 605 25.14 -6.37 9.06
CA GLU A 605 23.71 -6.08 9.15
C GLU A 605 23.42 -5.03 10.24
N ASP A 606 24.04 -5.17 11.42
CA ASP A 606 23.88 -4.22 12.52
C ASP A 606 24.47 -2.85 12.15
N ARG A 607 25.64 -2.81 11.50
CA ARG A 607 26.24 -1.56 10.99
C ARG A 607 25.29 -0.82 10.06
N LEU A 608 24.59 -1.53 9.17
CA LEU A 608 23.65 -0.88 8.25
C LEU A 608 22.37 -0.45 8.96
N ILE A 609 21.75 -1.33 9.76
CA ILE A 609 20.40 -1.10 10.27
C ILE A 609 20.37 -0.24 11.54
N LEU A 610 21.36 -0.37 12.44
CA LEU A 610 21.34 0.35 13.71
C LEU A 610 21.41 1.88 13.56
N PRO A 611 22.17 2.49 12.63
CA PRO A 611 22.14 3.94 12.42
C PRO A 611 20.74 4.45 12.05
N LEU A 612 20.01 3.71 11.21
CA LEU A 612 18.63 4.03 10.85
C LEU A 612 17.71 3.96 12.08
N LEU A 613 17.81 2.90 12.87
CA LEU A 613 17.01 2.74 14.08
C LEU A 613 17.34 3.80 15.14
N ASN A 614 18.62 4.12 15.31
CA ASN A 614 19.11 5.13 16.24
C ASN A 614 18.55 6.52 15.88
N GLU A 615 18.53 6.86 14.59
CA GLU A 615 17.96 8.12 14.13
C GLU A 615 16.42 8.13 14.18
N ALA A 616 15.76 6.98 13.97
CA ALA A 616 14.32 6.86 14.19
C ALA A 616 13.94 7.11 15.67
N VAL A 617 14.75 6.63 16.62
CA VAL A 617 14.56 6.93 18.06
C VAL A 617 14.73 8.44 18.32
N ALA A 618 15.75 9.07 17.74
CA ALA A 618 15.98 10.51 17.87
C ALA A 618 14.82 11.33 17.29
N CYS A 619 14.33 10.98 16.09
CA CYS A 619 13.19 11.65 15.46
C CYS A 619 11.92 11.59 16.32
N LEU A 620 11.69 10.47 17.01
CA LEU A 620 10.58 10.34 17.94
C LEU A 620 10.77 11.21 19.20
N HIS A 621 12.00 11.22 19.75
CA HIS A 621 12.36 12.03 20.91
C HIS A 621 12.20 13.53 20.64
N ASP A 622 12.65 13.99 19.47
CA ASP A 622 12.59 15.39 19.04
C ASP A 622 11.18 15.85 18.63
N GLY A 623 10.19 14.95 18.62
CA GLY A 623 8.84 15.27 18.19
C GLY A 623 8.70 15.57 16.69
N VAL A 624 9.56 14.99 15.85
CA VAL A 624 9.46 15.13 14.37
C VAL A 624 8.10 14.63 13.88
N VAL A 625 7.53 13.63 14.55
CA VAL A 625 6.16 13.15 14.38
C VAL A 625 5.48 13.02 15.73
N ALA A 626 4.15 13.01 15.74
CA ALA A 626 3.37 13.01 16.97
C ALA A 626 3.50 11.71 17.79
N ASP A 627 3.80 10.57 17.15
CA ASP A 627 3.96 9.29 17.83
C ASP A 627 4.72 8.25 16.98
N ALA A 628 5.03 7.11 17.62
CA ALA A 628 5.77 5.99 17.05
C ALA A 628 5.07 5.34 15.84
N ASP A 629 3.73 5.37 15.79
CA ASP A 629 2.97 4.75 14.70
C ASP A 629 3.07 5.59 13.42
N LEU A 630 2.99 6.91 13.54
CA LEU A 630 3.27 7.82 12.42
C LEU A 630 4.73 7.71 11.97
N LEU A 631 5.66 7.52 12.90
CA LEU A 631 7.07 7.29 12.57
C LEU A 631 7.22 6.02 11.73
N ASP A 632 6.73 4.89 12.24
CA ASP A 632 6.81 3.61 11.56
C ASP A 632 6.17 3.69 10.17
N ALA A 633 4.99 4.30 10.09
CA ALA A 633 4.26 4.50 8.85
C ALA A 633 5.05 5.33 7.83
N GLY A 634 5.58 6.50 8.24
CA GLY A 634 6.39 7.35 7.38
C GLY A 634 7.62 6.63 6.85
N VAL A 635 8.36 5.94 7.72
CA VAL A 635 9.59 5.23 7.31
C VAL A 635 9.27 4.03 6.41
N ILE A 636 8.21 3.25 6.67
CA ILE A 636 7.79 2.13 5.81
C ILE A 636 7.39 2.64 4.42
N PHE A 637 6.53 3.65 4.34
CA PHE A 637 5.97 4.10 3.06
C PHE A 637 6.89 5.05 2.28
N GLY A 638 7.86 5.67 2.96
CA GLY A 638 8.87 6.55 2.36
C GLY A 638 10.13 5.80 1.92
N THR A 639 10.71 4.98 2.79
CA THR A 639 11.97 4.26 2.51
C THR A 639 11.77 2.83 2.01
N GLY A 640 10.59 2.25 2.26
CA GLY A 640 10.32 0.84 2.03
C GLY A 640 10.81 -0.09 3.14
N PHE A 641 11.05 0.42 4.36
CA PHE A 641 11.47 -0.39 5.51
C PHE A 641 10.64 -1.67 5.63
N ALA A 642 11.32 -2.80 5.83
CA ALA A 642 10.81 -4.15 5.76
C ALA A 642 9.38 -4.33 6.35
N PRO A 643 8.32 -4.40 5.52
CA PRO A 643 6.93 -4.38 6.00
C PRO A 643 6.61 -5.50 7.00
N PHE A 644 7.12 -6.70 6.79
CA PHE A 644 6.93 -7.83 7.71
C PHE A 644 7.54 -7.61 9.12
N ARG A 645 8.36 -6.57 9.31
CA ARG A 645 8.92 -6.16 10.61
C ARG A 645 8.12 -5.04 11.30
N GLY A 646 7.15 -4.44 10.61
CA GLY A 646 6.18 -3.51 11.21
C GLY A 646 6.66 -2.06 11.42
N GLY A 647 7.88 -1.72 10.99
CA GLY A 647 8.50 -0.40 11.13
C GLY A 647 9.73 -0.39 12.05
N PRO A 648 10.55 0.66 12.03
CA PRO A 648 11.73 0.79 12.88
C PRO A 648 11.43 0.66 14.39
N ILE A 649 10.44 1.37 14.93
CA ILE A 649 10.11 1.34 16.35
C ILE A 649 9.50 -0.01 16.72
N GLN A 650 8.61 -0.54 15.88
CA GLN A 650 8.09 -1.89 16.08
C GLN A 650 9.17 -2.97 16.02
N HIS A 651 10.18 -2.82 15.16
CA HIS A 651 11.31 -3.73 15.10
C HIS A 651 12.19 -3.64 16.36
N ILE A 652 12.38 -2.44 16.91
CA ILE A 652 13.06 -2.23 18.21
C ILE A 652 12.30 -2.97 19.31
N ARG A 653 10.98 -2.77 19.42
CA ARG A 653 10.12 -3.46 20.40
C ARG A 653 10.22 -4.98 20.29
N ALA A 654 10.13 -5.51 19.07
CA ALA A 654 10.18 -6.95 18.80
C ALA A 654 11.54 -7.59 19.11
N THR A 655 12.63 -6.82 18.98
CA THR A 655 13.99 -7.31 19.21
C THR A 655 14.46 -7.09 20.65
N GLY A 656 13.92 -6.06 21.31
CA GLY A 656 14.30 -5.59 22.63
C GLY A 656 15.20 -4.35 22.54
N ALA A 657 14.71 -3.21 23.05
CA ALA A 657 15.41 -1.93 23.02
C ALA A 657 16.80 -2.01 23.68
N ASP A 658 16.88 -2.63 24.86
CA ASP A 658 18.15 -2.76 25.59
C ASP A 658 19.18 -3.62 24.84
N ALA A 659 18.73 -4.70 24.19
CA ALA A 659 19.61 -5.56 23.39
C ALA A 659 20.18 -4.82 22.18
N LEU A 660 19.39 -3.99 21.50
CA LEU A 660 19.85 -3.17 20.39
C LEU A 660 20.77 -2.04 20.86
N LEU A 661 20.48 -1.44 22.02
CA LEU A 661 21.33 -0.42 22.62
C LEU A 661 22.73 -0.96 22.96
N GLU A 662 22.83 -2.17 23.51
CA GLU A 662 24.12 -2.81 23.77
C GLU A 662 24.90 -3.11 22.49
N ARG A 663 24.23 -3.56 21.42
CA ARG A 663 24.86 -3.73 20.10
C ARG A 663 25.35 -2.40 19.54
N LEU A 664 24.57 -1.33 19.70
CA LEU A 664 24.93 0.02 19.26
C LEU A 664 26.17 0.54 20.01
N LYS A 665 26.25 0.34 21.32
CA LYS A 665 27.45 0.65 22.12
C LYS A 665 28.67 -0.18 21.69
N ALA A 666 28.49 -1.46 21.36
CA ALA A 666 29.56 -2.30 20.84
C ALA A 666 30.09 -1.78 19.49
N LEU A 667 29.19 -1.33 18.60
CA LEU A 667 29.59 -0.67 17.35
C LEU A 667 30.28 0.66 17.62
N GLN A 668 29.80 1.48 18.57
CA GLN A 668 30.47 2.72 18.96
C GLN A 668 31.90 2.46 19.43
N ALA A 669 32.12 1.47 20.30
CA ALA A 669 33.45 1.13 20.79
C ALA A 669 34.41 0.70 19.67
N ARG A 670 33.90 0.13 18.57
CA ARG A 670 34.71 -0.38 17.46
C ARG A 670 34.89 0.62 16.31
N TYR A 671 33.88 1.43 16.02
CA TYR A 671 33.80 2.28 14.82
C TYR A 671 33.65 3.77 15.14
N GLY A 672 33.58 4.14 16.42
CA GLY A 672 33.56 5.52 16.89
C GLY A 672 32.16 6.14 16.96
N ASP A 673 32.14 7.47 17.14
CA ASP A 673 30.97 8.22 17.58
C ASP A 673 29.80 8.29 16.60
N ARG A 674 30.00 7.87 15.34
CA ARG A 674 28.88 7.74 14.38
C ARG A 674 27.82 6.71 14.81
N PHE A 675 28.15 5.85 15.77
CA PHE A 675 27.22 4.91 16.41
C PHE A 675 26.83 5.31 17.84
N VAL A 676 27.13 6.54 18.28
CA VAL A 676 26.70 6.99 19.61
C VAL A 676 25.17 6.85 19.76
N PRO A 677 24.67 6.24 20.84
CA PRO A 677 23.23 6.22 21.10
C PRO A 677 22.66 7.64 21.18
N ARG A 678 21.65 7.91 20.37
CA ARG A 678 20.94 9.20 20.36
C ARG A 678 19.99 9.33 21.57
N PRO A 679 19.52 10.53 21.92
CA PRO A 679 18.48 10.70 22.92
C PRO A 679 17.21 9.89 22.59
N GLY A 680 16.54 9.35 23.61
CA GLY A 680 15.24 8.67 23.49
C GLY A 680 15.25 7.15 23.70
N TRP A 681 16.41 6.49 23.79
CA TRP A 681 16.49 5.03 24.03
C TRP A 681 15.92 4.59 25.40
N ASP A 682 15.81 5.51 26.35
CA ASP A 682 15.20 5.34 27.67
C ASP A 682 13.66 5.43 27.64
N ALA A 683 13.07 5.90 26.53
CA ALA A 683 11.64 6.08 26.43
C ALA A 683 10.86 4.76 26.59
N SER A 684 9.79 4.79 27.40
CA SER A 684 8.93 3.63 27.66
C SER A 684 8.22 3.12 26.40
N VAL A 685 7.93 4.01 25.46
CA VAL A 685 7.32 3.70 24.16
C VAL A 685 8.11 2.66 23.36
N LEU A 686 9.42 2.51 23.58
CA LEU A 686 10.27 1.52 22.91
C LEU A 686 10.19 0.12 23.54
N ARG A 687 9.64 0.01 24.75
CA ARG A 687 9.55 -1.23 25.54
C ARG A 687 8.13 -1.76 25.68
N GLN A 688 7.14 -0.92 25.38
CA GLN A 688 5.74 -1.34 25.35
C GLN A 688 5.44 -2.16 24.10
N PRO A 689 4.57 -3.19 24.18
CA PRO A 689 4.00 -3.77 22.98
C PRO A 689 3.23 -2.67 22.21
N PRO A 690 3.16 -2.73 20.87
CA PRO A 690 2.29 -1.82 20.11
C PRO A 690 0.85 -1.95 20.62
N GLU A 691 0.17 -0.82 20.80
CA GLU A 691 -1.24 -0.76 21.22
C GLU A 691 -2.19 -1.43 20.21
#